data_AF-A0A8K0RWL0-F1
#
_entry.id   AF-A0A8K0RWL0-F1
#
_cell.length_a   1.000
_cell.length_b   1.000
_cell.length_c   1.000
_cell.angle_alpha   90.00
_cell.angle_beta   90.00
_cell.angle_gamma   90.00
#
_symmetry.space_group_name_H-M   'P 1'
#
loop_
_entity.id
_entity.type
_entity.pdbx_description
1 polymer ?
#
loop_
_entity_poly.entity_id
_entity_poly.type
_entity_poly.pdbx_seq_one_letter_code
_entity_poly.pdbx_strand_id
1 'polypeptide(L)'
;MSEKNELEPTVRECNWEQFKNHYSVQDATHAIDVLLAGDELDEEMEDEQLRRLSAKQRKKFLAGQARKPLQHSGVAREHQERLIKRVRINSPAVLSLLSKVTGDDFCVTKPLTFLRPFKSLIHFHDKMEERFASLKARVGQPGELATGVMNPKHTSAAIEGVRAYEEVKAYIEFVKDRLLPIYHKFDKLDYTHQPRVRFSDLWYLFRYGEVVHLREDPEAGNCLAPSQKPTGQQLWRVYWIQRAATDWRAADLKDENAKLRRNDLPEPDEITISCYYIDFDGKSYTGVWRYFVIPQFEGEVDITSLSIFPIRFQRGYENTLQHCRERGQRFRDLLSRQHIPVRHDGWTLAHKPSGYLLRNKPNDESKKADEDEEEKSKDNQDMKWREVSEYIEGDVIIDFEEAYKAHPSWKPQYATWRKSNLNTDTQEDSVAIIQWTGPDRTKVVQKTNEIIVAADDVGSLEWNRLADKDDFAIDESVRITEKDPSKQTFSPDDIALLPARLMGYSLGHGRFINVDIANIKELSAHSDDLGKLLIPDADRSFISAMMQDHYDQQDMQKRSQSTRITGITRAALKILLHGPTGVGKTTTAEALSAAHRKGLLTISCGDLGTDIEIMEDKLLDTIHLAKKRNCILLINEMEHILSHQEQNHNLSRNALMSALFRTLNKYQGIAFVEARGDRTLVKALASKVDLSVAFNPLDLDRTLSLFQMNINYYNGIAKQRAVNMERPLLVIGEDSIIFFAKQNFREFHGSWWNGHQISKAFQMAISLAYIEQKDAIKVQLEGEHLKNVARFIP
;
A
#
# COMPACT_ATOMS: atom_id res chain seq x y z
N MET A 1 -28.78 -35.82 53.43
CA MET A 1 -29.22 -35.34 52.12
C MET A 1 -28.90 -33.85 52.09
N SER A 2 -27.84 -33.44 51.41
CA SER A 2 -27.52 -32.02 51.28
C SER A 2 -28.52 -31.40 50.31
N GLU A 3 -29.29 -30.41 50.75
CA GLU A 3 -30.01 -29.50 49.85
C GLU A 3 -29.00 -28.99 48.83
N LYS A 4 -29.18 -29.33 47.55
CA LYS A 4 -28.51 -28.62 46.47
C LYS A 4 -29.05 -27.20 46.55
N ASN A 5 -28.23 -26.25 47.01
CA ASN A 5 -28.58 -24.83 46.93
C ASN A 5 -28.92 -24.51 45.46
N GLU A 6 -30.16 -24.13 45.22
CA GLU A 6 -30.67 -23.88 43.88
C GLU A 6 -30.15 -22.54 43.37
N LEU A 7 -29.79 -22.47 42.08
CA LEU A 7 -29.33 -21.23 41.44
C LEU A 7 -30.54 -20.31 41.17
N GLU A 8 -30.39 -19.04 41.51
CA GLU A 8 -31.29 -17.94 41.18
C GLU A 8 -30.92 -17.36 39.81
N PRO A 9 -31.91 -17.08 38.92
CA PRO A 9 -31.69 -16.51 37.59
C PRO A 9 -31.39 -15.01 37.66
N THR A 10 -30.35 -14.63 38.40
CA THR A 10 -29.99 -13.25 38.71
C THR A 10 -28.53 -12.98 38.39
N VAL A 11 -28.21 -11.70 38.17
CA VAL A 11 -26.85 -11.20 37.95
C VAL A 11 -26.40 -10.47 39.20
N ARG A 12 -25.25 -10.87 39.74
CA ARG A 12 -24.65 -10.26 40.93
C ARG A 12 -23.45 -9.41 40.56
N GLU A 13 -23.42 -8.17 41.03
CA GLU A 13 -22.24 -7.32 40.92
C GLU A 13 -21.37 -7.44 42.18
N CYS A 14 -20.07 -7.64 41.98
CA CYS A 14 -19.11 -7.94 43.03
C CYS A 14 -17.83 -7.12 42.86
N ASN A 15 -17.17 -6.76 43.96
CA ASN A 15 -15.74 -6.43 43.95
C ASN A 15 -14.87 -7.71 43.99
N TRP A 16 -13.54 -7.60 43.91
CA TRP A 16 -12.67 -8.78 43.90
C TRP A 16 -12.85 -9.68 45.13
N GLU A 17 -13.00 -9.08 46.31
CA GLU A 17 -13.21 -9.80 47.57
C GLU A 17 -14.48 -10.66 47.52
N GLN A 18 -15.61 -10.06 47.15
CA GLN A 18 -16.91 -10.74 47.01
C GLN A 18 -16.91 -11.76 45.88
N PHE A 19 -16.19 -11.50 44.80
CA PHE A 19 -16.08 -12.40 43.65
C PHE A 19 -15.31 -13.69 43.99
N LYS A 20 -14.41 -13.65 44.98
CA LYS A 20 -13.62 -14.81 45.42
C LYS A 20 -14.00 -15.37 46.80
N ASN A 21 -14.86 -14.70 47.55
CA ASN A 21 -15.26 -15.09 48.90
C ASN A 21 -16.78 -14.96 49.08
N HIS A 22 -17.42 -16.04 49.51
CA HIS A 22 -18.84 -16.10 49.85
C HIS A 22 -19.00 -16.18 51.37
N TYR A 23 -19.83 -15.31 51.95
CA TYR A 23 -20.04 -15.22 53.40
C TYR A 23 -21.42 -15.73 53.83
N SER A 24 -22.32 -15.92 52.87
CA SER A 24 -23.64 -16.49 53.03
C SER A 24 -23.89 -17.57 51.98
N VAL A 25 -24.97 -18.35 52.15
CA VAL A 25 -25.39 -19.33 51.15
C VAL A 25 -25.88 -18.64 49.87
N GLN A 26 -26.57 -17.50 50.00
CA GLN A 26 -27.10 -16.69 48.89
C GLN A 26 -26.00 -16.11 47.99
N ASP A 27 -24.81 -15.88 48.54
CA ASP A 27 -23.67 -15.42 47.75
C ASP A 27 -23.28 -16.42 46.65
N ALA A 28 -23.58 -17.71 46.84
CA ALA A 28 -23.22 -18.79 45.92
C ALA A 28 -24.35 -19.20 44.96
N THR A 29 -25.53 -18.55 45.02
CA THR A 29 -26.72 -18.97 44.26
C THR A 29 -26.95 -18.17 42.98
N HIS A 30 -26.16 -17.15 42.65
CA HIS A 30 -26.45 -16.32 41.46
C HIS A 30 -25.99 -17.01 40.17
N ALA A 31 -26.81 -16.97 39.12
CA ALA A 31 -26.48 -17.55 37.81
C ALA A 31 -25.25 -16.92 37.17
N ILE A 32 -25.02 -15.61 37.40
CA ILE A 32 -23.90 -14.84 36.84
C ILE A 32 -23.31 -13.93 37.92
N ASP A 33 -21.99 -13.97 38.10
CA ASP A 33 -21.24 -12.98 38.90
C ASP A 33 -20.44 -12.04 37.98
N VAL A 34 -20.47 -10.75 38.25
CA VAL A 34 -19.83 -9.69 37.45
C VAL A 34 -18.85 -8.93 38.34
N LEU A 35 -17.56 -9.03 38.02
CA LEU A 35 -16.51 -8.30 38.73
C LEU A 35 -16.41 -6.87 38.21
N LEU A 36 -16.71 -5.91 39.10
CA LEU A 36 -16.51 -4.48 38.88
C LEU A 36 -15.25 -4.01 39.62
N ALA A 37 -14.23 -3.57 38.88
CA ALA A 37 -12.98 -3.07 39.45
C ALA A 37 -12.36 -1.94 38.61
N GLY A 38 -11.56 -1.09 39.26
CA GLY A 38 -10.80 -0.02 38.63
C GLY A 38 -9.50 -0.51 38.00
N ASP A 39 -8.54 0.38 37.87
CA ASP A 39 -7.21 0.08 37.29
C ASP A 39 -6.29 -0.61 38.32
N GLU A 40 -6.66 -0.56 39.58
CA GLU A 40 -6.02 -1.17 40.74
C GLU A 40 -6.38 -2.64 40.99
N LEU A 41 -7.07 -3.32 40.06
CA LEU A 41 -7.53 -4.70 40.24
C LEU A 41 -6.37 -5.64 40.63
N ASP A 42 -5.19 -5.49 40.03
CA ASP A 42 -4.02 -6.30 40.37
C ASP A 42 -3.63 -6.15 41.84
N GLU A 43 -3.81 -4.96 42.41
CA GLU A 43 -3.56 -4.70 43.82
C GLU A 43 -4.55 -5.44 44.72
N GLU A 44 -5.83 -5.37 44.36
CA GLU A 44 -6.90 -6.09 45.08
C GLU A 44 -6.65 -7.60 45.04
N MET A 45 -6.19 -8.11 43.89
CA MET A 45 -5.83 -9.51 43.69
C MET A 45 -4.66 -9.93 44.57
N GLU A 46 -3.55 -9.17 44.54
CA GLU A 46 -2.37 -9.41 45.37
C GLU A 46 -2.69 -9.35 46.86
N ASP A 47 -3.41 -8.32 47.30
CA ASP A 47 -3.74 -8.12 48.72
C ASP A 47 -4.62 -9.26 49.24
N GLU A 48 -5.60 -9.72 48.46
CA GLU A 48 -6.44 -10.86 48.82
C GLU A 48 -5.63 -12.16 48.89
N GLN A 49 -4.69 -12.39 47.97
CA GLN A 49 -3.79 -13.55 48.05
C GLN A 49 -2.87 -13.50 49.27
N LEU A 50 -2.32 -12.33 49.59
CA LEU A 50 -1.51 -12.12 50.80
C LEU A 50 -2.32 -12.36 52.08
N ARG A 51 -3.61 -12.00 52.11
CA ARG A 51 -4.52 -12.31 53.23
C ARG A 51 -4.77 -13.82 53.39
N ARG A 52 -4.68 -14.59 52.30
CA ARG A 52 -4.87 -16.05 52.29
C ARG A 52 -3.62 -16.84 52.70
N LEU A 53 -2.44 -16.21 52.75
CA LEU A 53 -1.21 -16.84 53.23
C LEU A 53 -1.19 -16.91 54.77
N SER A 54 -0.56 -17.96 55.31
CA SER A 54 -0.28 -18.01 56.76
C SER A 54 0.67 -16.88 57.17
N ALA A 55 0.63 -16.45 58.43
CA ALA A 55 1.50 -15.38 58.94
C ALA A 55 3.00 -15.67 58.67
N LYS A 56 3.41 -16.94 58.76
CA LYS A 56 4.78 -17.39 58.45
C LYS A 56 5.11 -17.25 56.96
N GLN A 57 4.22 -17.70 56.07
CA GLN A 57 4.40 -17.59 54.61
C GLN A 57 4.41 -16.13 54.17
N ARG A 58 3.46 -15.33 54.65
CA ARG A 58 3.36 -13.90 54.34
C ARG A 58 4.63 -13.15 54.77
N LYS A 59 5.14 -13.42 55.98
CA LYS A 59 6.38 -12.81 56.47
C LYS A 59 7.60 -13.24 55.62
N LYS A 60 7.70 -14.53 55.24
CA LYS A 60 8.77 -15.05 54.36
C LYS A 60 8.72 -14.37 52.98
N PHE A 61 7.53 -14.28 52.38
CA PHE A 61 7.32 -13.68 51.06
C PHE A 61 7.67 -12.18 51.05
N LEU A 62 7.13 -11.41 52.00
CA LEU A 62 7.39 -9.96 52.10
C LEU A 62 8.84 -9.63 52.49
N ALA A 63 9.54 -10.51 53.20
CA ALA A 63 10.96 -10.32 53.51
C ALA A 63 11.86 -10.42 52.26
N GLY A 64 11.42 -11.13 51.21
CA GLY A 64 12.14 -11.28 49.96
C GLY A 64 11.72 -10.32 48.85
N GLN A 65 10.65 -9.54 49.04
CA GLN A 65 10.08 -8.65 48.01
C GLN A 65 9.70 -7.29 48.60
N ALA A 66 10.41 -6.24 48.22
CA ALA A 66 9.99 -4.87 48.52
C ALA A 66 8.81 -4.49 47.61
N ARG A 67 7.71 -3.99 48.16
CA ARG A 67 6.60 -3.44 47.36
C ARG A 67 7.07 -2.08 46.81
N LYS A 68 7.31 -1.97 45.50
CA LYS A 68 7.64 -0.68 44.89
C LYS A 68 6.48 0.31 45.11
N PRO A 69 6.77 1.60 45.42
CA PRO A 69 5.73 2.63 45.50
C PRO A 69 5.07 2.83 44.13
N LEU A 70 3.78 3.20 44.15
CA LEU A 70 3.00 3.47 42.94
C LEU A 70 3.70 4.51 42.05
N GLN A 71 3.81 4.20 40.75
CA GLN A 71 4.10 5.22 39.74
C GLN A 71 2.83 5.97 39.28
N HIS A 72 1.63 5.48 39.62
CA HIS A 72 0.38 6.16 39.29
C HIS A 72 0.18 7.44 40.11
N SER A 73 -0.14 8.52 39.38
CA SER A 73 -0.38 9.86 39.91
C SER A 73 -1.51 9.90 40.95
N GLY A 74 -1.41 10.85 41.89
CA GLY A 74 -2.23 10.95 43.10
C GLY A 74 -3.70 11.33 42.90
N VAL A 75 -4.45 10.55 42.14
CA VAL A 75 -5.92 10.64 42.09
C VAL A 75 -6.49 9.92 43.31
N ALA A 76 -7.41 10.57 44.03
CA ALA A 76 -8.03 10.02 45.22
C ALA A 76 -8.85 8.75 44.90
N ARG A 77 -8.70 7.71 45.73
CA ARG A 77 -9.32 6.37 45.60
C ARG A 77 -10.85 6.33 45.46
N GLU A 78 -11.54 7.43 45.76
CA GLU A 78 -13.01 7.44 45.88
C GLU A 78 -13.75 7.77 44.58
N HIS A 79 -13.05 8.15 43.49
CA HIS A 79 -13.69 8.65 42.25
C HIS A 79 -13.29 7.89 40.96
N GLN A 80 -12.66 6.71 41.07
CA GLN A 80 -12.37 5.88 39.89
C GLN A 80 -13.60 5.11 39.41
N GLU A 81 -13.91 5.25 38.12
CA GLU A 81 -14.95 4.50 37.42
C GLU A 81 -14.63 2.99 37.45
N ARG A 82 -15.57 2.17 37.94
CA ARG A 82 -15.39 0.71 38.01
C ARG A 82 -15.88 0.05 36.73
N LEU A 83 -15.01 -0.71 36.08
CA LEU A 83 -15.30 -1.39 34.82
C LEU A 83 -15.62 -2.87 35.05
N ILE A 84 -16.40 -3.47 34.14
CA ILE A 84 -16.57 -4.93 34.09
C ILE A 84 -15.24 -5.55 33.63
N LYS A 85 -14.57 -6.26 34.54
CA LYS A 85 -13.26 -6.90 34.30
C LYS A 85 -13.38 -8.42 34.11
N ARG A 86 -14.30 -9.08 34.82
CA ARG A 86 -14.59 -10.52 34.71
C ARG A 86 -16.08 -10.81 34.76
N VAL A 87 -16.53 -11.83 34.04
CA VAL A 87 -17.89 -12.35 34.07
C VAL A 87 -17.82 -13.85 34.32
N ARG A 88 -18.30 -14.30 35.48
CA ARG A 88 -18.42 -15.72 35.82
C ARG A 88 -19.83 -16.19 35.53
N ILE A 89 -19.95 -17.30 34.81
CA ILE A 89 -21.22 -17.99 34.59
C ILE A 89 -21.23 -19.24 35.46
N ASN A 90 -22.20 -19.30 36.38
CA ASN A 90 -22.44 -20.42 37.27
C ASN A 90 -23.54 -21.36 36.73
N SER A 91 -24.41 -20.87 35.84
CA SER A 91 -25.54 -21.63 35.27
C SER A 91 -25.07 -22.74 34.31
N PRO A 92 -25.34 -24.03 34.62
CA PRO A 92 -25.06 -25.14 33.70
C PRO A 92 -25.87 -25.06 32.40
N ALA A 93 -27.08 -24.49 32.45
CA ALA A 93 -27.93 -24.30 31.28
C ALA A 93 -27.30 -23.32 30.28
N VAL A 94 -26.80 -22.19 30.76
CA VAL A 94 -26.08 -21.20 29.94
C VAL A 94 -24.80 -21.79 29.38
N LEU A 95 -23.99 -22.46 30.21
CA LEU A 95 -22.72 -23.09 29.78
C LEU A 95 -22.94 -24.16 28.71
N SER A 96 -23.99 -24.98 28.84
CA SER A 96 -24.32 -26.00 27.84
C SER A 96 -24.73 -25.40 26.50
N LEU A 97 -25.42 -24.26 26.49
CA LEU A 97 -25.76 -23.57 25.25
C LEU A 97 -24.54 -22.89 24.63
N LEU A 98 -23.71 -22.23 25.45
CA LEU A 98 -22.47 -21.61 24.98
C LEU A 98 -21.57 -22.66 24.31
N SER A 99 -21.33 -23.79 24.96
CA SER A 99 -20.56 -24.91 24.41
C SER A 99 -21.07 -25.35 23.02
N LYS A 100 -22.40 -25.41 22.82
CA LYS A 100 -23.00 -25.75 21.52
C LYS A 100 -22.84 -24.66 20.46
N VAL A 101 -22.84 -23.39 20.87
CA VAL A 101 -22.81 -22.24 19.97
C VAL A 101 -21.37 -21.91 19.56
N THR A 102 -20.43 -22.02 20.50
CA THR A 102 -19.00 -21.81 20.25
C THR A 102 -18.35 -23.02 19.58
N GLY A 103 -18.82 -24.24 19.90
CA GLY A 103 -18.19 -25.50 19.51
C GLY A 103 -17.17 -26.00 20.52
N ASP A 104 -17.01 -25.31 21.65
CA ASP A 104 -16.05 -25.65 22.70
C ASP A 104 -16.64 -26.64 23.69
N ASP A 105 -15.81 -27.51 24.25
CA ASP A 105 -16.23 -28.47 25.28
C ASP A 105 -16.11 -27.85 26.68
N PHE A 106 -16.98 -26.89 27.00
CA PHE A 106 -16.96 -26.24 28.31
C PHE A 106 -17.46 -27.18 29.42
N CYS A 107 -16.72 -27.19 30.54
CA CYS A 107 -17.13 -27.91 31.73
C CYS A 107 -18.38 -27.27 32.37
N VAL A 108 -19.54 -27.93 32.24
CA VAL A 108 -20.81 -27.43 32.80
C VAL A 108 -20.94 -27.64 34.32
N THR A 109 -19.98 -28.31 34.96
CA THR A 109 -20.00 -28.63 36.40
C THR A 109 -19.15 -27.70 37.25
N LYS A 110 -18.32 -26.86 36.64
CA LYS A 110 -17.52 -25.84 37.31
C LYS A 110 -17.93 -24.45 36.79
N PRO A 111 -17.83 -23.39 37.61
CA PRO A 111 -17.98 -22.03 37.12
C PRO A 111 -16.96 -21.71 36.02
N LEU A 112 -17.41 -21.00 34.99
CA LEU A 112 -16.57 -20.55 33.87
C LEU A 112 -16.50 -19.02 33.85
N THR A 113 -15.29 -18.48 33.86
CA THR A 113 -15.02 -17.05 33.91
C THR A 113 -14.45 -16.54 32.59
N PHE A 114 -15.12 -15.53 32.03
CA PHE A 114 -14.72 -14.79 30.85
C PHE A 114 -14.04 -13.49 31.26
N LEU A 115 -12.99 -13.12 30.52
CA LEU A 115 -12.20 -11.92 30.78
C LEU A 115 -12.55 -10.82 29.78
N ARG A 116 -12.42 -9.55 30.19
CA ARG A 116 -12.50 -8.41 29.27
C ARG A 116 -11.46 -8.60 28.15
N PRO A 117 -11.80 -8.47 26.86
CA PRO A 117 -12.97 -7.77 26.32
C PRO A 117 -14.20 -8.63 25.97
N PHE A 118 -14.34 -9.81 26.57
CA PHE A 118 -15.52 -10.68 26.45
C PHE A 118 -15.87 -11.07 25.01
N LYS A 119 -14.85 -11.27 24.14
CA LYS A 119 -15.05 -11.45 22.70
C LYS A 119 -16.01 -12.60 22.40
N SER A 120 -15.85 -13.74 23.07
CA SER A 120 -16.76 -14.90 22.94
C SER A 120 -18.23 -14.54 23.23
N LEU A 121 -18.49 -13.92 24.38
CA LEU A 121 -19.87 -13.60 24.79
C LEU A 121 -20.55 -12.61 23.83
N ILE A 122 -19.76 -11.71 23.24
CA ILE A 122 -20.24 -10.73 22.26
C ILE A 122 -20.44 -11.38 20.88
N HIS A 123 -19.42 -12.06 20.34
CA HIS A 123 -19.43 -12.63 18.99
C HIS A 123 -20.56 -13.66 18.81
N PHE A 124 -20.83 -14.46 19.84
CA PHE A 124 -21.82 -15.52 19.78
C PHE A 124 -23.21 -15.11 20.27
N HIS A 125 -23.43 -13.83 20.60
CA HIS A 125 -24.70 -13.36 21.17
C HIS A 125 -25.89 -13.61 20.24
N ASP A 126 -25.78 -13.30 18.95
CA ASP A 126 -26.89 -13.51 17.99
C ASP A 126 -27.32 -14.98 17.92
N LYS A 127 -26.34 -15.89 17.87
CA LYS A 127 -26.61 -17.34 17.91
C LYS A 127 -27.20 -17.78 19.26
N MET A 128 -26.80 -17.16 20.36
CA MET A 128 -27.40 -17.39 21.67
C MET A 128 -28.85 -16.91 21.71
N GLU A 129 -29.18 -15.75 21.11
CA GLU A 129 -30.56 -15.27 20.96
C GLU A 129 -31.41 -16.23 20.11
N GLU A 130 -30.88 -16.78 19.01
CA GLU A 130 -31.56 -17.80 18.19
C GLU A 130 -31.88 -19.07 18.99
N ARG A 131 -30.92 -19.55 19.80
CA ARG A 131 -31.12 -20.70 20.70
C ARG A 131 -32.12 -20.37 21.81
N PHE A 132 -32.07 -19.16 22.35
CA PHE A 132 -33.01 -18.68 23.37
C PHE A 132 -34.44 -18.59 22.82
N ALA A 133 -34.64 -18.10 21.60
CA ALA A 133 -35.93 -18.09 20.92
C ALA A 133 -36.50 -19.51 20.74
N SER A 134 -35.63 -20.47 20.40
CA SER A 134 -35.99 -21.89 20.30
C SER A 134 -36.41 -22.49 21.65
N LEU A 135 -35.74 -22.10 22.74
CA LEU A 135 -36.12 -22.51 24.11
C LEU A 135 -37.46 -21.89 24.52
N LYS A 136 -37.67 -20.60 24.23
CA LYS A 136 -38.94 -19.90 24.47
C LYS A 136 -40.11 -20.62 23.79
N ALA A 137 -39.94 -21.06 22.56
CA ALA A 137 -40.96 -21.79 21.82
C ALA A 137 -41.31 -23.15 22.45
N ARG A 138 -40.33 -23.84 23.06
CA ARG A 138 -40.53 -25.12 23.76
C ARG A 138 -41.22 -24.95 25.12
N VAL A 139 -40.89 -23.90 25.86
CA VAL A 139 -41.53 -23.58 27.15
C VAL A 139 -42.94 -23.00 26.95
N GLY A 140 -43.17 -22.32 25.82
CA GLY A 140 -44.43 -21.67 25.47
C GLY A 140 -45.51 -22.55 24.82
N GLN A 141 -45.34 -23.87 24.67
CA GLN A 141 -46.41 -24.77 24.21
C GLN A 141 -47.41 -25.07 25.35
N PRO A 142 -48.65 -24.55 25.32
CA PRO A 142 -49.66 -24.82 26.33
C PRO A 142 -50.44 -26.06 25.90
N GLY A 143 -50.09 -27.24 26.43
CA GLY A 143 -50.75 -28.48 25.99
C GLY A 143 -50.79 -29.66 26.97
N GLU A 144 -49.88 -29.75 27.95
CA GLU A 144 -49.85 -30.94 28.84
C GLU A 144 -49.89 -30.63 30.35
N LEU A 145 -50.03 -29.36 30.75
CA LEU A 145 -50.08 -28.96 32.16
C LEU A 145 -51.48 -28.97 32.79
N ALA A 146 -52.52 -29.29 32.01
CA ALA A 146 -53.90 -29.22 32.48
C ALA A 146 -54.73 -30.42 32.00
N THR A 147 -54.43 -31.63 32.50
CA THR A 147 -55.43 -32.61 32.97
C THR A 147 -54.77 -33.95 33.29
N GLY A 148 -54.85 -34.38 34.56
CA GLY A 148 -54.90 -35.80 34.94
C GLY A 148 -53.56 -36.53 35.11
N VAL A 149 -53.17 -36.74 36.36
CA VAL A 149 -52.24 -37.79 36.86
C VAL A 149 -50.95 -37.93 36.04
N MET A 150 -50.01 -36.98 36.21
CA MET A 150 -48.66 -37.10 35.65
C MET A 150 -47.68 -37.82 36.59
N ASN A 151 -46.87 -38.67 35.98
CA ASN A 151 -45.73 -39.39 36.59
C ASN A 151 -44.69 -38.38 37.15
N PRO A 152 -44.14 -38.54 38.36
CA PRO A 152 -43.24 -37.56 39.00
C PRO A 152 -42.01 -37.16 38.16
N LYS A 153 -41.58 -38.01 37.22
CA LYS A 153 -40.45 -37.75 36.31
C LYS A 153 -40.73 -36.65 35.27
N HIS A 154 -41.99 -36.46 34.85
CA HIS A 154 -42.34 -35.45 33.84
C HIS A 154 -42.49 -34.05 34.44
N THR A 155 -42.91 -33.93 35.70
CA THR A 155 -43.05 -32.65 36.41
C THR A 155 -41.69 -32.02 36.74
N SER A 156 -40.71 -32.84 37.15
CA SER A 156 -39.33 -32.39 37.42
C SER A 156 -38.65 -31.82 36.17
N ALA A 157 -38.78 -32.51 35.04
CA ALA A 157 -38.18 -32.09 33.77
C ALA A 157 -38.80 -30.80 33.21
N ALA A 158 -40.12 -30.60 33.40
CA ALA A 158 -40.80 -29.37 33.02
C ALA A 158 -40.34 -28.17 33.87
N ILE A 159 -40.21 -28.36 35.20
CA ILE A 159 -39.72 -27.32 36.12
C ILE A 159 -38.26 -26.97 35.84
N GLU A 160 -37.40 -27.97 35.59
CA GLU A 160 -36.02 -27.76 35.16
C GLU A 160 -35.93 -26.98 33.84
N GLY A 161 -36.84 -27.24 32.89
CA GLY A 161 -36.93 -26.52 31.62
C GLY A 161 -37.31 -25.05 31.76
N VAL A 162 -38.25 -24.72 32.67
CA VAL A 162 -38.63 -23.33 32.97
C VAL A 162 -37.48 -22.57 33.64
N ARG A 163 -36.80 -23.21 34.60
CA ARG A 163 -35.64 -22.60 35.28
C ARG A 163 -34.47 -22.34 34.33
N ALA A 164 -34.12 -23.34 33.51
CA ALA A 164 -33.10 -23.17 32.48
C ALA A 164 -33.43 -22.01 31.54
N TYR A 165 -34.71 -21.80 31.22
CA TYR A 165 -35.16 -20.65 30.41
C TYR A 165 -34.94 -19.31 31.13
N GLU A 166 -35.26 -19.21 32.43
CA GLU A 166 -35.04 -17.98 33.21
C GLU A 166 -33.56 -17.65 33.39
N GLU A 167 -32.71 -18.65 33.65
CA GLU A 167 -31.26 -18.47 33.75
C GLU A 167 -30.65 -17.98 32.42
N VAL A 168 -31.08 -18.57 31.30
CA VAL A 168 -30.63 -18.14 29.97
C VAL A 168 -31.19 -16.77 29.62
N LYS A 169 -32.42 -16.45 30.02
CA LYS A 169 -32.99 -15.11 29.85
C LYS A 169 -32.12 -14.06 30.57
N ALA A 170 -31.75 -14.30 31.82
CA ALA A 170 -30.89 -13.40 32.59
C ALA A 170 -29.52 -13.19 31.90
N TYR A 171 -28.94 -14.24 31.31
CA TYR A 171 -27.73 -14.13 30.49
C TYR A 171 -27.92 -13.27 29.24
N ILE A 172 -28.99 -13.50 28.47
CA ILE A 172 -29.26 -12.76 27.23
C ILE A 172 -29.45 -11.27 27.54
N GLU A 173 -30.29 -10.94 28.53
CA GLU A 173 -30.52 -9.56 28.97
C GLU A 173 -29.23 -8.90 29.47
N PHE A 174 -28.41 -9.63 30.24
CA PHE A 174 -27.11 -9.12 30.70
C PHE A 174 -26.17 -8.77 29.54
N VAL A 175 -25.94 -9.68 28.59
CA VAL A 175 -25.04 -9.42 27.47
C VAL A 175 -25.54 -8.24 26.64
N LYS A 176 -26.85 -8.21 26.37
CA LYS A 176 -27.50 -7.17 25.57
C LYS A 176 -27.43 -5.79 26.21
N ASP A 177 -27.71 -5.70 27.51
CA ASP A 177 -27.85 -4.41 28.19
C ASP A 177 -26.53 -3.91 28.80
N ARG A 178 -25.55 -4.79 29.00
CA ARG A 178 -24.29 -4.44 29.69
C ARG A 178 -23.03 -4.63 28.86
N LEU A 179 -22.95 -5.66 28.00
CA LEU A 179 -21.73 -5.93 27.22
C LEU A 179 -21.79 -5.33 25.81
N LEU A 180 -22.91 -5.49 25.09
CA LEU A 180 -23.06 -4.91 23.75
C LEU A 180 -22.92 -3.38 23.72
N PRO A 181 -23.41 -2.59 24.69
CA PRO A 181 -23.18 -1.14 24.69
C PRO A 181 -21.70 -0.77 24.82
N ILE A 182 -20.89 -1.58 25.52
CA ILE A 182 -19.44 -1.40 25.61
C ILE A 182 -18.81 -1.70 24.25
N TYR A 183 -19.22 -2.80 23.60
CA TYR A 183 -18.74 -3.16 22.27
C TYR A 183 -19.04 -2.08 21.24
N HIS A 184 -20.27 -1.55 21.22
CA HIS A 184 -20.74 -0.54 20.26
C HIS A 184 -20.42 0.91 20.66
N LYS A 185 -19.65 1.13 21.73
CA LYS A 185 -19.30 2.46 22.28
C LYS A 185 -18.81 3.43 21.20
N PHE A 186 -18.05 2.94 20.22
CA PHE A 186 -17.40 3.76 19.19
C PHE A 186 -18.05 3.70 17.80
N ASP A 187 -19.14 2.95 17.63
CA ASP A 187 -19.70 2.66 16.29
C ASP A 187 -20.39 3.88 15.67
N LYS A 188 -20.99 4.73 16.50
CA LYS A 188 -21.71 5.94 16.09
C LYS A 188 -20.90 7.23 16.27
N LEU A 189 -19.62 7.10 16.63
CA LEU A 189 -18.73 8.23 16.87
C LEU A 189 -17.84 8.45 15.65
N ASP A 190 -17.54 9.72 15.40
CA ASP A 190 -16.64 10.20 14.36
C ASP A 190 -15.78 11.37 14.89
N TYR A 191 -15.04 12.03 14.01
CA TYR A 191 -14.17 13.16 14.36
C TYR A 191 -14.91 14.35 15.01
N THR A 192 -16.23 14.50 14.83
CA THR A 192 -17.01 15.62 15.39
C THR A 192 -17.23 15.49 16.89
N HIS A 193 -17.11 14.26 17.41
CA HIS A 193 -17.38 13.93 18.81
C HIS A 193 -16.15 14.06 19.73
N GLN A 194 -14.94 14.22 19.17
CA GLN A 194 -13.66 14.18 19.91
C GLN A 194 -13.55 12.99 20.90
N PRO A 195 -13.78 11.76 20.43
CA PRO A 195 -13.85 10.59 21.31
C PRO A 195 -12.49 10.25 21.92
N ARG A 196 -12.52 9.83 23.18
CA ARG A 196 -11.37 9.33 23.92
C ARG A 196 -11.48 7.83 24.16
N VAL A 197 -10.33 7.16 24.30
CA VAL A 197 -10.25 5.72 24.46
C VAL A 197 -9.29 5.35 25.59
N ARG A 198 -9.64 4.30 26.33
CA ARG A 198 -8.75 3.63 27.31
C ARG A 198 -8.00 2.51 26.63
N PHE A 199 -6.81 2.17 27.13
CA PHE A 199 -6.05 1.05 26.59
C PHE A 199 -6.85 -0.27 26.58
N SER A 200 -7.55 -0.56 27.69
CA SER A 200 -8.41 -1.76 27.80
C SER A 200 -9.65 -1.77 26.88
N ASP A 201 -9.93 -0.65 26.21
CA ASP A 201 -11.04 -0.50 25.27
C ASP A 201 -10.60 -0.58 23.80
N LEU A 202 -9.30 -0.70 23.51
CA LEU A 202 -8.78 -0.66 22.14
C LEU A 202 -9.36 -1.78 21.25
N TRP A 203 -9.64 -2.97 21.80
CA TRP A 203 -10.31 -4.02 21.02
C TRP A 203 -11.74 -3.65 20.60
N TYR A 204 -12.45 -2.81 21.37
CA TYR A 204 -13.78 -2.32 20.98
C TYR A 204 -13.70 -1.17 19.96
N LEU A 205 -12.56 -0.49 19.87
CA LEU A 205 -12.34 0.61 18.93
C LEU A 205 -12.14 0.10 17.48
N PHE A 206 -11.32 -0.93 17.30
CA PHE A 206 -10.96 -1.48 15.99
C PHE A 206 -11.90 -2.61 15.56
N ARG A 207 -12.21 -2.67 14.26
CA ARG A 207 -12.97 -3.76 13.64
C ARG A 207 -12.16 -4.47 12.57
N TYR A 208 -12.38 -5.77 12.41
CA TYR A 208 -11.84 -6.53 11.29
C TYR A 208 -12.42 -5.99 9.97
N GLY A 209 -11.56 -5.79 8.97
CA GLY A 209 -11.93 -5.23 7.66
C GLY A 209 -12.08 -3.70 7.63
N GLU A 210 -11.96 -3.02 8.78
CA GLU A 210 -12.08 -1.57 8.81
C GLU A 210 -10.82 -0.88 8.28
N VAL A 211 -11.04 0.25 7.59
CA VAL A 211 -9.97 1.14 7.12
C VAL A 211 -9.51 2.05 8.26
N VAL A 212 -8.20 2.02 8.52
CA VAL A 212 -7.52 2.82 9.53
C VAL A 212 -6.54 3.79 8.88
N HIS A 213 -6.32 4.92 9.56
CA HIS A 213 -5.39 5.95 9.17
C HIS A 213 -4.12 5.85 10.02
N LEU A 214 -2.97 5.79 9.36
CA LEU A 214 -1.66 5.95 9.98
C LEU A 214 -1.37 7.44 10.15
N ARG A 215 -1.22 7.87 11.41
CA ARG A 215 -0.76 9.22 11.73
C ARG A 215 0.71 9.35 11.30
N GLU A 216 1.05 10.43 10.59
CA GLU A 216 2.42 10.70 10.11
C GLU A 216 3.45 10.32 11.20
N ASP A 217 4.29 9.34 10.88
CA ASP A 217 5.15 8.62 11.82
C ASP A 217 6.18 9.57 12.46
N PRO A 218 6.19 9.74 13.80
CA PRO A 218 7.18 10.55 14.50
C PRO A 218 8.62 10.04 14.32
N GLU A 219 8.82 8.73 14.13
CA GLU A 219 10.15 8.13 13.99
C GLU A 219 10.70 8.24 12.55
N ALA A 220 9.81 8.21 11.55
CA ALA A 220 10.18 8.57 10.18
C ALA A 220 10.62 10.04 10.07
N GLY A 221 10.09 10.92 10.94
CA GLY A 221 10.48 12.33 11.03
C GLY A 221 11.90 12.58 11.54
N ASN A 222 12.50 11.65 12.30
CA ASN A 222 13.85 11.82 12.85
C ASN A 222 14.98 11.47 11.87
N CYS A 223 14.65 10.88 10.71
CA CYS A 223 15.63 10.52 9.68
C CYS A 223 15.54 11.36 8.38
N LEU A 224 14.63 12.33 8.30
CA LEU A 224 14.27 12.98 7.03
C LEU A 224 14.30 14.52 7.13
N ALA A 225 14.81 15.16 6.07
CA ALA A 225 14.77 16.61 5.94
C ALA A 225 13.30 17.10 5.74
N PRO A 226 12.95 18.35 6.07
CA PRO A 226 11.58 18.89 5.93
C PRO A 226 10.98 18.80 4.51
N SER A 227 11.81 18.63 3.48
CA SER A 227 11.41 18.42 2.07
C SER A 227 11.04 16.97 1.73
N GLN A 228 11.22 16.03 2.66
CA GLN A 228 11.06 14.58 2.49
C GLN A 228 9.97 14.04 3.43
N LYS A 229 8.78 14.64 3.43
CA LYS A 229 7.64 14.05 4.14
C LYS A 229 7.34 12.66 3.55
N PRO A 230 6.99 11.67 4.38
CA PRO A 230 6.70 10.33 3.87
C PRO A 230 5.45 10.41 3.00
N THR A 231 5.64 10.36 1.68
CA THR A 231 4.62 10.04 0.67
C THR A 231 4.23 8.56 0.77
N GLY A 232 4.07 8.06 2.00
CA GLY A 232 3.80 6.68 2.33
C GLY A 232 2.30 6.36 2.27
N GLN A 233 2.00 5.08 2.32
CA GLN A 233 0.63 4.58 2.43
C GLN A 233 0.04 5.01 3.78
N GLN A 234 -0.99 5.88 3.74
CA GLN A 234 -1.66 6.37 4.94
C GLN A 234 -2.85 5.51 5.37
N LEU A 235 -3.45 4.77 4.43
CA LEU A 235 -4.65 3.99 4.68
C LEU A 235 -4.32 2.50 4.69
N TRP A 236 -4.82 1.80 5.70
CA TRP A 236 -4.59 0.38 5.88
C TRP A 236 -5.88 -0.31 6.28
N ARG A 237 -6.01 -1.60 6.03
CA ARG A 237 -7.15 -2.40 6.47
C ARG A 237 -6.74 -3.37 7.55
N VAL A 238 -7.49 -3.38 8.65
CA VAL A 238 -7.24 -4.28 9.79
C VAL A 238 -7.63 -5.71 9.41
N TYR A 239 -6.73 -6.66 9.62
CA TYR A 239 -7.03 -8.09 9.45
C TYR A 239 -6.81 -8.90 10.74
N TRP A 240 -6.06 -8.36 11.70
CA TRP A 240 -5.82 -9.02 12.98
C TRP A 240 -5.64 -8.02 14.11
N ILE A 241 -6.14 -8.37 15.29
CA ILE A 241 -6.00 -7.56 16.51
C ILE A 241 -5.49 -8.49 17.60
N GLN A 242 -4.21 -8.34 17.95
CA GLN A 242 -3.55 -9.11 18.99
C GLN A 242 -3.24 -8.22 20.18
N ARG A 243 -3.58 -8.65 21.39
CA ARG A 243 -3.11 -8.00 22.61
C ARG A 243 -2.05 -8.89 23.22
N ALA A 244 -0.89 -8.33 23.54
CA ALA A 244 0.13 -9.01 24.34
C ALA A 244 -0.53 -9.42 25.66
N ALA A 245 -0.42 -10.71 25.99
CA ALA A 245 -1.21 -11.28 27.06
C ALA A 245 -0.67 -10.80 28.40
N THR A 246 -1.31 -9.83 29.07
CA THR A 246 -0.83 -9.44 30.42
C THR A 246 -1.87 -9.32 31.52
N ASP A 247 -3.19 -9.40 31.30
CA ASP A 247 -4.15 -9.13 32.41
C ASP A 247 -4.73 -10.34 33.15
N TRP A 248 -4.37 -11.57 32.80
CA TRP A 248 -5.21 -12.72 33.17
C TRP A 248 -4.89 -13.38 34.52
N ARG A 249 -3.67 -13.27 35.06
CA ARG A 249 -3.32 -13.95 36.32
C ARG A 249 -2.44 -13.11 37.23
N ALA A 250 -2.88 -12.94 38.47
CA ALA A 250 -1.94 -12.79 39.57
C ALA A 250 -1.27 -14.15 39.81
N ALA A 251 0.06 -14.15 39.99
CA ALA A 251 0.80 -15.35 40.35
C ALA A 251 0.18 -15.97 41.62
N ASP A 252 0.15 -17.31 41.71
CA ASP A 252 -0.22 -17.97 42.98
C ASP A 252 0.86 -17.68 44.00
N LEU A 253 0.60 -16.79 44.96
CA LEU A 253 1.60 -16.39 45.97
C LEU A 253 2.02 -17.51 46.92
N LYS A 254 1.44 -18.72 46.79
CA LYS A 254 1.93 -19.93 47.47
C LYS A 254 3.14 -20.56 46.78
N ASP A 255 3.35 -20.29 45.50
CA ASP A 255 4.56 -20.70 44.78
C ASP A 255 5.77 -19.91 45.32
N GLU A 256 6.86 -20.61 45.60
CA GLU A 256 8.09 -20.00 46.13
C GLU A 256 8.75 -19.05 45.11
N ASN A 257 8.47 -19.24 43.81
CA ASN A 257 8.96 -18.40 42.73
C ASN A 257 7.98 -17.28 42.34
N ALA A 258 6.79 -17.22 42.96
CA ALA A 258 5.82 -16.18 42.65
C ALA A 258 6.37 -14.80 42.99
N LYS A 259 6.10 -13.83 42.12
CA LYS A 259 6.44 -12.43 42.33
C LYS A 259 5.19 -11.58 42.28
N LEU A 260 5.22 -10.48 43.03
CA LEU A 260 4.23 -9.42 42.87
C LEU A 260 4.32 -8.89 41.44
N ARG A 261 3.17 -8.73 40.77
CA ARG A 261 3.09 -8.23 39.40
C ARG A 261 3.67 -6.82 39.31
N ARG A 262 3.58 -6.03 40.39
CA ARG A 262 4.24 -4.71 40.49
C ARG A 262 5.77 -4.74 40.46
N ASN A 263 6.38 -5.90 40.74
CA ASN A 263 7.83 -6.04 40.88
C ASN A 263 8.49 -6.65 39.64
N ASP A 264 7.81 -7.57 38.96
CA ASP A 264 8.15 -8.09 37.64
C ASP A 264 7.12 -7.54 36.65
N LEU A 265 7.41 -6.37 36.08
CA LEU A 265 6.65 -5.95 34.90
C LEU A 265 6.92 -6.99 33.81
N PRO A 266 5.91 -7.65 33.22
CA PRO A 266 6.10 -8.22 31.89
C PRO A 266 6.57 -7.11 30.94
N GLU A 267 7.05 -7.47 29.74
CA GLU A 267 7.19 -6.50 28.66
C GLU A 267 5.98 -5.56 28.62
N PRO A 268 6.16 -4.24 28.38
CA PRO A 268 5.08 -3.27 28.46
C PRO A 268 3.86 -3.79 27.69
N ASP A 269 2.68 -3.76 28.32
CA ASP A 269 1.47 -4.29 27.69
C ASP A 269 1.27 -3.56 26.36
N GLU A 270 1.05 -4.30 25.29
CA GLU A 270 0.93 -3.73 23.96
C GLU A 270 -0.22 -4.37 23.21
N ILE A 271 -0.82 -3.59 22.33
CA ILE A 271 -1.76 -4.12 21.35
C ILE A 271 -1.19 -3.91 19.96
N THR A 272 -1.17 -5.00 19.22
CA THR A 272 -0.66 -5.08 17.85
C THR A 272 -1.86 -5.13 16.91
N ILE A 273 -1.96 -4.11 16.07
CA ILE A 273 -2.97 -4.01 15.02
C ILE A 273 -2.29 -4.40 13.71
N SER A 274 -2.57 -5.61 13.24
CA SER A 274 -2.02 -6.08 11.96
C SER A 274 -2.94 -5.65 10.83
N CYS A 275 -2.35 -4.97 9.85
CA CYS A 275 -3.06 -4.38 8.74
C CYS A 275 -2.41 -4.73 7.40
N TYR A 276 -3.11 -4.45 6.30
CA TYR A 276 -2.56 -4.52 4.95
C TYR A 276 -3.06 -3.36 4.08
N TYR A 277 -2.32 -3.08 3.01
CA TYR A 277 -2.81 -2.33 1.86
C TYR A 277 -2.74 -3.23 0.61
N ILE A 278 -3.31 -2.80 -0.50
CA ILE A 278 -3.35 -3.59 -1.74
C ILE A 278 -2.28 -3.05 -2.69
N ASP A 279 -1.42 -3.91 -3.21
CA ASP A 279 -0.42 -3.56 -4.24
C ASP A 279 -0.47 -4.59 -5.38
N PHE A 280 0.35 -4.39 -6.41
CA PHE A 280 0.41 -5.24 -7.60
C PHE A 280 1.74 -5.98 -7.68
N ASP A 281 1.72 -7.31 -7.63
CA ASP A 281 2.94 -8.12 -7.58
C ASP A 281 3.65 -8.33 -8.94
N GLY A 282 3.11 -7.70 -9.99
CA GLY A 282 3.49 -7.90 -11.39
C GLY A 282 2.48 -8.75 -12.17
N LYS A 283 1.61 -9.49 -11.49
CA LYS A 283 0.62 -10.41 -12.09
C LYS A 283 -0.79 -10.18 -11.59
N SER A 284 -0.97 -9.98 -10.29
CA SER A 284 -2.28 -9.83 -9.64
C SER A 284 -2.23 -8.80 -8.50
N TYR A 285 -3.40 -8.33 -8.09
CA TYR A 285 -3.52 -7.51 -6.89
C TYR A 285 -3.53 -8.39 -5.64
N THR A 286 -2.70 -8.01 -4.65
CA THR A 286 -2.47 -8.78 -3.42
C THR A 286 -2.13 -7.85 -2.25
N GLY A 287 -2.41 -8.31 -1.03
CA GLY A 287 -2.16 -7.58 0.20
C GLY A 287 -0.67 -7.49 0.54
N VAL A 288 -0.21 -6.31 0.95
CA VAL A 288 1.10 -6.10 1.58
C VAL A 288 0.85 -5.71 3.03
N TRP A 289 1.46 -6.45 3.96
CA TRP A 289 1.11 -6.37 5.37
C TRP A 289 2.09 -5.55 6.20
N ARG A 290 1.60 -5.07 7.34
CA ARG A 290 2.36 -4.39 8.37
C ARG A 290 1.64 -4.49 9.70
N TYR A 291 2.38 -4.58 10.79
CA TYR A 291 1.83 -4.45 12.13
C TYR A 291 2.14 -3.09 12.72
N PHE A 292 1.20 -2.59 13.51
CA PHE A 292 1.34 -1.35 14.25
C PHE A 292 1.17 -1.65 15.73
N VAL A 293 2.18 -1.26 16.50
CA VAL A 293 2.19 -1.46 17.95
C VAL A 293 1.66 -0.20 18.62
N ILE A 294 0.68 -0.36 19.51
CA ILE A 294 0.21 0.68 20.41
C ILE A 294 0.66 0.29 21.82
N PRO A 295 1.64 1.00 22.41
CA PRO A 295 2.10 0.73 23.77
C PRO A 295 1.04 1.11 24.80
N GLN A 296 1.10 0.49 25.99
CA GLN A 296 0.24 0.83 27.11
C GLN A 296 0.27 2.32 27.43
N PHE A 297 -0.90 2.88 27.70
CA PHE A 297 -1.05 4.25 28.21
C PHE A 297 -2.06 4.30 29.35
N GLU A 298 -1.89 5.28 30.23
CA GLU A 298 -2.75 5.48 31.40
C GLU A 298 -3.96 6.36 31.08
N GLY A 299 -5.09 6.03 31.70
CA GLY A 299 -6.32 6.80 31.57
C GLY A 299 -6.89 6.78 30.14
N GLU A 300 -7.51 7.90 29.77
CA GLU A 300 -8.10 8.08 28.45
C GLU A 300 -7.25 9.02 27.60
N VAL A 301 -6.97 8.62 26.37
CA VAL A 301 -6.29 9.47 25.37
C VAL A 301 -7.25 9.79 24.23
N ASP A 302 -7.01 10.89 23.54
CA ASP A 302 -7.70 11.21 22.28
C ASP A 302 -7.41 10.10 21.25
N ILE A 303 -8.42 9.61 20.55
CA ILE A 303 -8.23 8.55 19.54
C ILE A 303 -7.26 8.99 18.43
N THR A 304 -7.26 10.27 18.06
CA THR A 304 -6.34 10.84 17.06
C THR A 304 -4.90 10.98 17.57
N SER A 305 -4.66 10.77 18.87
CA SER A 305 -3.32 10.74 19.45
C SER A 305 -2.59 9.40 19.27
N LEU A 306 -3.31 8.35 18.84
CA LEU A 306 -2.74 7.04 18.54
C LEU A 306 -1.90 7.09 17.25
N SER A 307 -0.92 6.17 17.13
CA SER A 307 -0.15 6.00 15.89
C SER A 307 -1.02 5.56 14.73
N ILE A 308 -2.02 4.71 14.99
CA ILE A 308 -3.02 4.25 14.04
C ILE A 308 -4.41 4.29 14.68
N PHE A 309 -5.42 4.69 13.92
CA PHE A 309 -6.80 4.75 14.40
C PHE A 309 -7.81 4.66 13.24
N PRO A 310 -9.08 4.29 13.49
CA PRO A 310 -10.08 4.21 12.43
C PRO A 310 -10.28 5.53 11.67
N ILE A 311 -10.34 5.46 10.34
CA ILE A 311 -10.28 6.65 9.48
C ILE A 311 -11.40 7.67 9.76
N ARG A 312 -12.57 7.22 10.24
CA ARG A 312 -13.72 8.06 10.61
C ARG A 312 -13.42 9.12 11.69
N PHE A 313 -12.35 8.94 12.46
CA PHE A 313 -11.91 9.92 13.46
C PHE A 313 -10.93 10.96 12.90
N GLN A 314 -10.45 10.79 11.66
CA GLN A 314 -9.65 11.81 10.98
C GLN A 314 -10.55 12.97 10.53
N ARG A 315 -10.14 14.19 10.83
CA ARG A 315 -10.87 15.37 10.36
C ARG A 315 -10.85 15.44 8.84
N GLY A 316 -12.03 15.52 8.22
CA GLY A 316 -12.16 15.57 6.76
C GLY A 316 -11.82 14.25 6.06
N TYR A 317 -11.98 13.12 6.74
CA TYR A 317 -11.66 11.79 6.21
C TYR A 317 -12.32 11.46 4.86
N GLU A 318 -13.50 12.03 4.58
CA GLU A 318 -14.23 11.84 3.33
C GLU A 318 -13.41 12.35 2.13
N ASN A 319 -12.75 13.50 2.28
CA ASN A 319 -11.85 14.05 1.27
C ASN A 319 -10.61 13.18 1.10
N THR A 320 -10.04 12.68 2.20
CA THR A 320 -8.90 11.75 2.17
C THR A 320 -9.27 10.47 1.43
N LEU A 321 -10.42 9.86 1.75
CA LEU A 321 -10.93 8.67 1.05
C LEU A 321 -11.16 8.95 -0.43
N GLN A 322 -11.80 10.07 -0.76
CA GLN A 322 -12.08 10.43 -2.14
C GLN A 322 -10.79 10.60 -2.96
N HIS A 323 -9.81 11.31 -2.41
CA HIS A 323 -8.50 11.48 -3.04
C HIS A 323 -7.78 10.14 -3.24
N CYS A 324 -7.78 9.28 -2.21
CA CYS A 324 -7.19 7.95 -2.31
C CYS A 324 -7.92 7.06 -3.32
N ARG A 325 -9.25 7.18 -3.46
CA ARG A 325 -10.05 6.48 -4.46
C ARG A 325 -9.73 6.93 -5.87
N GLU A 326 -9.62 8.23 -6.10
CA GLU A 326 -9.22 8.79 -7.40
C GLU A 326 -7.81 8.33 -7.80
N ARG A 327 -6.87 8.38 -6.85
CA ARG A 327 -5.52 7.83 -7.02
C ARG A 327 -5.54 6.35 -7.35
N GLY A 328 -6.29 5.55 -6.60
CA GLY A 328 -6.38 4.10 -6.79
C GLY A 328 -7.05 3.73 -8.12
N GLN A 329 -8.08 4.46 -8.54
CA GLN A 329 -8.67 4.26 -9.86
C GLN A 329 -7.65 4.56 -10.96
N ARG A 330 -6.89 5.65 -10.81
CA ARG A 330 -5.81 6.00 -11.73
C ARG A 330 -4.69 4.96 -11.77
N PHE A 331 -4.33 4.37 -10.63
CA PHE A 331 -3.41 3.24 -10.55
C PHE A 331 -3.86 2.07 -11.43
N ARG A 332 -5.14 1.69 -11.30
CA ARG A 332 -5.75 0.59 -12.08
C ARG A 332 -5.81 0.92 -13.57
N ASP A 333 -6.22 2.13 -13.90
CA ASP A 333 -6.33 2.57 -15.29
C ASP A 333 -4.96 2.52 -15.99
N LEU A 334 -3.89 2.97 -15.31
CA LEU A 334 -2.53 2.92 -15.83
C LEU A 334 -2.01 1.48 -15.97
N LEU A 335 -2.29 0.61 -15.01
CA LEU A 335 -1.93 -0.81 -15.10
C LEU A 335 -2.68 -1.56 -16.21
N SER A 336 -3.94 -1.20 -16.49
CA SER A 336 -4.72 -1.81 -17.58
C SER A 336 -4.13 -1.52 -18.98
N ARG A 337 -3.33 -0.45 -19.09
CA ARG A 337 -2.72 0.06 -20.33
C ARG A 337 -1.29 -0.47 -20.54
N GLN A 338 -1.00 -1.71 -20.14
CA GLN A 338 0.35 -2.27 -20.22
C GLN A 338 1.02 -2.01 -21.58
N HIS A 339 2.29 -1.61 -21.54
CA HIS A 339 3.13 -1.27 -22.70
C HIS A 339 2.76 0.01 -23.48
N ILE A 340 1.75 0.77 -23.05
CA ILE A 340 1.50 2.11 -23.58
C ILE A 340 2.38 3.09 -22.78
N PRO A 341 3.28 3.85 -23.42
CA PRO A 341 4.06 4.85 -22.71
C PRO A 341 3.16 5.94 -22.13
N VAL A 342 3.58 6.51 -21.01
CA VAL A 342 2.99 7.67 -20.37
C VAL A 342 4.08 8.70 -20.10
N ARG A 343 3.73 9.99 -20.05
CA ARG A 343 4.73 11.02 -19.75
C ARG A 343 4.84 11.18 -18.24
N HIS A 344 6.04 11.08 -17.71
CA HIS A 344 6.36 11.46 -16.35
C HIS A 344 7.01 12.84 -16.35
N ASP A 345 6.60 13.68 -15.41
CA ASP A 345 7.17 15.01 -15.23
C ASP A 345 7.11 15.36 -13.74
N GLY A 346 8.19 15.03 -13.02
CA GLY A 346 8.28 15.27 -11.59
C GLY A 346 9.40 14.49 -10.91
N TRP A 347 9.35 14.48 -9.58
CA TRP A 347 10.29 13.76 -8.74
C TRP A 347 9.93 12.27 -8.63
N THR A 348 10.95 11.40 -8.68
CA THR A 348 10.80 9.98 -8.40
C THR A 348 10.63 9.72 -6.90
N LEU A 349 9.96 8.60 -6.58
CA LEU A 349 9.77 8.16 -5.20
C LEU A 349 11.00 7.38 -4.72
N ALA A 350 11.60 7.84 -3.62
CA ALA A 350 12.73 7.17 -2.98
C ALA A 350 12.30 6.18 -1.88
N HIS A 351 11.00 6.09 -1.58
CA HIS A 351 10.46 5.28 -0.49
C HIS A 351 9.48 4.22 -1.01
N LYS A 352 9.47 3.07 -0.35
CA LYS A 352 8.40 2.07 -0.46
C LYS A 352 7.11 2.66 0.14
N PRO A 353 5.92 2.14 -0.22
CA PRO A 353 4.68 2.57 0.40
C PRO A 353 4.66 2.37 1.93
N SER A 354 5.44 1.43 2.47
CA SER A 354 5.63 1.24 3.91
C SER A 354 6.37 2.41 4.60
N GLY A 355 7.03 3.30 3.85
CA GLY A 355 7.81 4.42 4.38
C GLY A 355 9.32 4.18 4.36
N TYR A 356 9.77 2.93 4.24
CA TYR A 356 11.19 2.58 4.17
C TYR A 356 11.84 3.01 2.85
N LEU A 357 13.13 3.34 2.90
CA LEU A 357 13.90 3.72 1.71
C LEU A 357 14.03 2.57 0.71
N LEU A 358 13.93 2.89 -0.57
CA LEU A 358 14.27 1.97 -1.65
C LEU A 358 15.79 1.81 -1.73
N ARG A 359 16.24 0.57 -1.93
CA ARG A 359 17.66 0.22 -2.03
C ARG A 359 17.94 -0.49 -3.35
N ASN A 360 19.02 -0.09 -4.03
CA ASN A 360 19.58 -0.76 -5.19
C ASN A 360 20.80 -1.60 -4.79
N LYS A 361 20.59 -2.57 -3.89
CA LYS A 361 21.64 -3.54 -3.59
C LYS A 361 21.80 -4.48 -4.79
N PRO A 362 23.02 -4.74 -5.30
CA PRO A 362 23.24 -5.76 -6.31
C PRO A 362 22.82 -7.12 -5.75
N ASN A 363 22.21 -7.96 -6.61
CA ASN A 363 21.59 -9.25 -6.28
C ASN A 363 22.46 -10.11 -5.35
N ASP A 364 22.25 -9.99 -4.05
CA ASP A 364 22.73 -10.95 -3.07
C ASP A 364 21.53 -11.82 -2.68
N GLU A 365 21.36 -12.91 -3.42
CA GLU A 365 20.27 -13.88 -3.22
C GLU A 365 20.36 -14.60 -1.86
N SER A 366 21.40 -14.35 -1.06
CA SER A 366 21.74 -15.11 0.14
C SER A 366 21.06 -14.64 1.44
N LYS A 367 20.35 -13.50 1.44
CA LYS A 367 19.60 -13.04 2.62
C LYS A 367 18.18 -12.68 2.24
N LYS A 368 17.21 -13.45 2.75
CA LYS A 368 15.83 -12.96 2.88
C LYS A 368 15.91 -11.62 3.60
N ALA A 369 15.33 -10.59 3.00
CA ALA A 369 15.23 -9.28 3.64
C ALA A 369 14.26 -9.41 4.81
N ASP A 370 14.77 -9.85 5.95
CA ASP A 370 14.08 -9.73 7.23
C ASP A 370 14.03 -8.22 7.55
N GLU A 371 12.82 -7.66 7.61
CA GLU A 371 12.59 -6.25 7.92
C GLU A 371 13.15 -5.86 9.31
N ASP A 372 13.46 -6.86 10.16
CA ASP A 372 14.02 -6.68 11.50
C ASP A 372 15.54 -6.36 11.54
N GLU A 373 16.30 -6.53 10.43
CA GLU A 373 17.72 -6.13 10.37
C GLU A 373 17.91 -4.61 10.08
N GLU A 374 16.83 -3.85 9.81
CA GLU A 374 16.91 -2.44 9.40
C GLU A 374 17.40 -1.48 10.50
N GLU A 375 17.26 -1.84 11.77
CA GLU A 375 17.56 -0.94 12.90
C GLU A 375 19.02 -0.98 13.42
N LYS A 376 19.83 -1.96 13.01
CA LYS A 376 21.15 -2.19 13.65
C LYS A 376 22.38 -1.78 12.86
N SER A 377 22.26 -1.39 11.58
CA SER A 377 23.43 -0.98 10.79
C SER A 377 23.70 0.53 10.95
N LYS A 378 24.53 0.88 11.94
CA LYS A 378 25.11 2.24 12.12
C LYS A 378 26.29 2.51 11.19
N ASP A 379 26.57 1.62 10.23
CA ASP A 379 27.74 1.74 9.36
C ASP A 379 27.46 2.58 8.12
N ASN A 380 28.35 3.56 7.89
CA ASN A 380 28.35 4.51 6.76
C ASN A 380 28.35 3.85 5.35
N GLN A 381 28.50 2.54 5.24
CA GLN A 381 28.54 1.82 3.95
C GLN A 381 27.16 1.61 3.33
N ASP A 382 26.08 1.60 4.12
CA ASP A 382 24.71 1.36 3.62
C ASP A 382 24.09 2.62 2.95
N MET A 383 24.76 3.78 3.05
CA MET A 383 24.39 5.01 2.33
C MET A 383 24.57 4.90 0.80
N LYS A 384 25.49 4.04 0.33
CA LYS A 384 25.85 3.94 -1.10
C LYS A 384 24.71 3.44 -1.99
N TRP A 385 23.79 2.65 -1.44
CA TRP A 385 22.77 1.93 -2.22
C TRP A 385 21.37 2.53 -2.10
N ARG A 386 21.24 3.71 -1.48
CA ARG A 386 19.96 4.40 -1.34
C ARG A 386 19.55 4.98 -2.69
N GLU A 387 18.31 4.73 -3.08
CA GLU A 387 17.70 5.49 -4.17
C GLU A 387 17.49 6.92 -3.70
N VAL A 388 17.87 7.87 -4.56
CA VAL A 388 17.70 9.30 -4.31
C VAL A 388 16.54 9.77 -5.18
N SER A 389 15.69 10.63 -4.62
CA SER A 389 14.64 11.26 -5.41
C SER A 389 15.30 12.14 -6.47
N GLU A 390 14.94 11.91 -7.73
CA GLU A 390 15.49 12.61 -8.89
C GLU A 390 14.35 13.18 -9.72
N TYR A 391 14.54 14.37 -10.27
CA TYR A 391 13.59 14.94 -11.20
C TYR A 391 13.79 14.31 -12.58
N ILE A 392 12.77 13.61 -13.07
CA ILE A 392 12.81 12.96 -14.38
C ILE A 392 11.64 13.44 -15.20
N GLU A 393 11.95 14.05 -16.35
CA GLU A 393 10.98 14.38 -17.38
C GLU A 393 11.19 13.44 -18.57
N GLY A 394 10.14 12.73 -18.99
CA GLY A 394 10.21 11.90 -20.18
C GLY A 394 9.18 10.78 -20.21
N ASP A 395 9.26 9.97 -21.26
CA ASP A 395 8.35 8.85 -21.47
C ASP A 395 8.74 7.64 -20.62
N VAL A 396 7.73 7.04 -20.00
CA VAL A 396 7.86 5.93 -19.08
C VAL A 396 6.87 4.83 -19.43
N ILE A 397 7.30 3.58 -19.35
CA ILE A 397 6.42 2.42 -19.53
C ILE A 397 6.23 1.74 -18.18
N ILE A 398 4.97 1.59 -17.75
CA ILE A 398 4.65 0.91 -16.50
C ILE A 398 4.82 -0.60 -16.66
N ASP A 399 5.70 -1.21 -15.86
CA ASP A 399 6.03 -2.63 -15.91
C ASP A 399 6.57 -3.11 -14.54
N PHE A 400 5.68 -3.67 -13.72
CA PHE A 400 6.03 -4.18 -12.39
C PHE A 400 6.82 -5.48 -12.44
N GLU A 401 6.44 -6.40 -13.33
CA GLU A 401 7.05 -7.72 -13.40
C GLU A 401 8.55 -7.62 -13.70
N GLU A 402 8.92 -6.80 -14.68
CA GLU A 402 10.32 -6.61 -15.04
C GLU A 402 11.08 -5.74 -14.06
N ALA A 403 10.43 -4.74 -13.45
CA ALA A 403 11.06 -3.94 -12.41
C ALA A 403 11.51 -4.81 -11.23
N TYR A 404 10.68 -5.79 -10.83
CA TYR A 404 11.04 -6.71 -9.75
C TYR A 404 12.09 -7.74 -10.14
N LYS A 405 12.21 -8.11 -11.42
CA LYS A 405 13.32 -8.95 -11.88
C LYS A 405 14.64 -8.18 -11.92
N ALA A 406 14.59 -6.92 -12.34
CA ALA A 406 15.77 -6.04 -12.38
C ALA A 406 16.20 -5.61 -10.96
N HIS A 407 15.24 -5.37 -10.08
CA HIS A 407 15.46 -4.91 -8.71
C HIS A 407 14.61 -5.73 -7.71
N PRO A 408 15.03 -6.95 -7.33
CA PRO A 408 14.27 -7.80 -6.41
C PRO A 408 13.96 -7.14 -5.05
N SER A 409 14.87 -6.29 -4.55
CA SER A 409 14.71 -5.52 -3.30
C SER A 409 13.53 -4.52 -3.31
N TRP A 410 13.04 -4.17 -4.49
CA TRP A 410 11.89 -3.27 -4.66
C TRP A 410 10.55 -3.97 -4.47
N LYS A 411 10.54 -5.31 -4.51
CA LYS A 411 9.35 -6.14 -4.32
C LYS A 411 9.01 -6.20 -2.82
N PRO A 412 7.81 -5.74 -2.40
CA PRO A 412 7.40 -5.85 -1.00
C PRO A 412 7.08 -7.31 -0.64
N GLN A 413 6.94 -7.56 0.66
CA GLN A 413 6.46 -8.84 1.14
C GLN A 413 4.94 -8.94 0.97
N TYR A 414 4.53 -9.73 -0.01
CA TYR A 414 3.12 -10.01 -0.29
C TYR A 414 2.54 -11.04 0.67
N ALA A 415 1.23 -10.98 0.87
CA ALA A 415 0.51 -11.86 1.78
C ALA A 415 0.57 -13.33 1.31
N THR A 416 0.86 -14.20 2.28
CA THR A 416 0.89 -15.66 2.13
C THR A 416 0.02 -16.34 3.20
N TRP A 417 -0.99 -15.62 3.69
CA TRP A 417 -1.82 -16.09 4.79
C TRP A 417 -2.81 -17.16 4.36
N ARG A 418 -3.12 -18.02 5.33
CA ARG A 418 -4.18 -19.02 5.24
C ARG A 418 -5.22 -18.72 6.31
N LYS A 419 -6.38 -19.35 6.17
CA LYS A 419 -7.36 -19.38 7.26
C LYS A 419 -6.73 -19.99 8.51
N SER A 420 -7.02 -19.39 9.65
CA SER A 420 -6.58 -19.88 10.94
C SER A 420 -7.29 -21.17 11.30
N ASN A 421 -6.56 -22.10 11.89
CA ASN A 421 -7.17 -23.22 12.60
C ASN A 421 -7.71 -22.73 13.93
N LEU A 422 -8.80 -23.34 14.39
CA LEU A 422 -9.39 -22.94 15.66
C LEU A 422 -8.63 -23.56 16.84
N ASN A 423 -8.28 -22.75 17.84
CA ASN A 423 -7.59 -23.19 19.05
C ASN A 423 -8.06 -22.41 20.28
N THR A 424 -9.09 -22.93 20.94
CA THR A 424 -9.57 -22.40 22.22
C THR A 424 -8.80 -23.03 23.38
N ASP A 425 -8.52 -22.24 24.40
CA ASP A 425 -7.83 -22.70 25.61
C ASP A 425 -8.59 -22.29 26.87
N THR A 426 -8.72 -23.22 27.80
CA THR A 426 -9.31 -23.00 29.11
C THR A 426 -8.36 -23.51 30.19
N GLN A 427 -8.24 -22.75 31.26
CA GLN A 427 -7.28 -23.04 32.33
C GLN A 427 -7.93 -22.86 33.69
N GLU A 428 -7.47 -23.60 34.70
CA GLU A 428 -7.98 -23.44 36.07
C GLU A 428 -7.44 -22.13 36.70
N ASP A 429 -8.31 -21.36 37.37
CA ASP A 429 -7.90 -20.15 38.07
C ASP A 429 -7.00 -20.52 39.26
N SER A 430 -5.87 -19.81 39.41
CA SER A 430 -4.95 -19.98 40.54
C SER A 430 -5.62 -19.62 41.88
N VAL A 431 -6.60 -18.72 41.87
CA VAL A 431 -7.31 -18.24 43.06
C VAL A 431 -8.68 -18.89 43.15
N ALA A 432 -8.81 -19.92 43.99
CA ALA A 432 -10.08 -20.58 44.23
C ALA A 432 -11.13 -19.68 44.92
N ILE A 433 -12.40 -19.99 44.71
CA ILE A 433 -13.54 -19.40 45.43
C ILE A 433 -13.65 -20.08 46.80
N ILE A 434 -13.80 -19.29 47.86
CA ILE A 434 -13.92 -19.80 49.23
C ILE A 434 -15.27 -19.40 49.82
N GLN A 435 -16.03 -20.38 50.28
CA GLN A 435 -17.19 -20.16 51.12
C GLN A 435 -16.77 -20.22 52.59
N TRP A 436 -17.06 -19.16 53.32
CA TRP A 436 -16.76 -19.00 54.74
C TRP A 436 -18.01 -19.21 55.58
N THR A 437 -17.84 -19.53 56.86
CA THR A 437 -18.94 -19.57 57.84
C THR A 437 -19.50 -18.18 58.16
N GLY A 438 -18.72 -17.12 57.90
CA GLY A 438 -19.10 -15.74 58.10
C GLY A 438 -17.99 -14.76 57.68
N PRO A 439 -18.24 -13.44 57.79
CA PRO A 439 -17.31 -12.38 57.35
C PRO A 439 -15.96 -12.37 58.08
N ASP A 440 -15.89 -13.00 59.25
CA ASP A 440 -14.69 -13.15 60.08
C ASP A 440 -13.65 -14.12 59.49
N ARG A 441 -14.01 -14.88 58.44
CA ARG A 441 -13.15 -15.83 57.72
C ARG A 441 -12.51 -16.89 58.65
N THR A 442 -13.21 -17.28 59.71
CA THR A 442 -12.66 -18.19 60.74
C THR A 442 -12.64 -19.65 60.30
N LYS A 443 -13.66 -20.10 59.54
CA LYS A 443 -13.74 -21.48 59.06
C LYS A 443 -14.20 -21.54 57.60
N VAL A 444 -13.49 -22.35 56.81
CA VAL A 444 -13.83 -22.66 55.42
C VAL A 444 -14.93 -23.73 55.40
N VAL A 445 -16.02 -23.43 54.70
CA VAL A 445 -17.14 -24.36 54.43
C VAL A 445 -16.83 -25.18 53.17
N GLN A 446 -16.51 -24.48 52.08
CA GLN A 446 -16.25 -25.09 50.79
C GLN A 446 -15.20 -24.29 50.03
N LYS A 447 -14.40 -25.01 49.24
CA LYS A 447 -13.45 -24.42 48.28
C LYS A 447 -13.81 -24.92 46.89
N THR A 448 -14.02 -24.00 45.95
CA THR A 448 -14.41 -24.30 44.58
C THR A 448 -13.38 -23.70 43.63
N ASN A 449 -12.82 -24.53 42.74
CA ASN A 449 -11.98 -24.05 41.66
C ASN A 449 -12.87 -23.68 40.46
N GLU A 450 -12.49 -22.63 39.76
CA GLU A 450 -13.17 -22.19 38.54
C GLU A 450 -12.25 -22.29 37.33
N ILE A 451 -12.85 -22.32 36.15
CA ILE A 451 -12.15 -22.34 34.87
C ILE A 451 -12.20 -20.93 34.28
N ILE A 452 -11.10 -20.49 33.68
CA ILE A 452 -11.00 -19.24 32.94
C ILE A 452 -10.88 -19.58 31.45
N VAL A 453 -11.60 -18.84 30.60
CA VAL A 453 -11.37 -18.85 29.15
C VAL A 453 -10.10 -18.03 28.86
N ALA A 454 -8.99 -18.74 28.59
CA ALA A 454 -7.68 -18.13 28.35
C ALA A 454 -7.50 -17.69 26.90
N ALA A 455 -8.05 -18.46 25.95
CA ALA A 455 -8.15 -18.11 24.54
C ALA A 455 -9.53 -18.50 24.01
N ASP A 456 -10.29 -17.53 23.49
CA ASP A 456 -11.63 -17.74 22.92
C ASP A 456 -11.65 -17.86 21.39
N ASP A 457 -10.51 -17.58 20.77
CA ASP A 457 -10.25 -17.72 19.34
C ASP A 457 -11.23 -16.98 18.39
N VAL A 458 -11.94 -15.99 18.93
CA VAL A 458 -12.83 -15.11 18.14
C VAL A 458 -12.04 -14.36 17.07
N GLY A 459 -10.78 -14.03 17.32
CA GLY A 459 -9.91 -13.40 16.34
C GLY A 459 -9.71 -14.27 15.08
N SER A 460 -9.53 -15.58 15.25
CA SER A 460 -9.42 -16.54 14.15
C SER A 460 -10.72 -16.67 13.37
N LEU A 461 -11.86 -16.64 14.06
CA LEU A 461 -13.18 -16.66 13.43
C LEU A 461 -13.43 -15.40 12.58
N GLU A 462 -13.11 -14.22 13.11
CA GLU A 462 -13.27 -12.96 12.37
C GLU A 462 -12.30 -12.87 11.18
N TRP A 463 -11.06 -13.31 11.35
CA TRP A 463 -10.12 -13.42 10.23
C TRP A 463 -10.63 -14.37 9.16
N ASN A 464 -11.08 -15.57 9.53
CA ASN A 464 -11.60 -16.54 8.57
C ASN A 464 -12.82 -16.00 7.81
N ARG A 465 -13.70 -15.25 8.48
CA ARG A 465 -14.85 -14.58 7.87
C ARG A 465 -14.43 -13.46 6.92
N LEU A 466 -13.43 -12.66 7.27
CA LEU A 466 -12.88 -11.64 6.38
C LEU A 466 -12.24 -12.30 5.16
N ALA A 467 -11.42 -13.31 5.38
CA ALA A 467 -10.75 -14.11 4.35
C ALA A 467 -11.75 -14.74 3.36
N ASP A 468 -12.94 -15.16 3.81
CA ASP A 468 -13.99 -15.67 2.93
C ASP A 468 -14.53 -14.66 1.89
N LYS A 469 -14.35 -13.36 2.16
CA LYS A 469 -14.86 -12.27 1.31
C LYS A 469 -13.75 -11.42 0.68
N ASP A 470 -12.56 -11.47 1.25
CA ASP A 470 -11.45 -10.63 0.84
C ASP A 470 -10.71 -11.26 -0.33
N ASP A 471 -10.69 -10.52 -1.43
CA ASP A 471 -9.94 -10.92 -2.61
C ASP A 471 -8.43 -10.88 -2.28
N PHE A 472 -7.88 -9.91 -1.58
CA PHE A 472 -6.45 -9.58 -1.68
C PHE A 472 -5.52 -10.25 -0.66
N ALA A 473 -5.99 -10.59 0.53
CA ALA A 473 -5.17 -10.93 1.68
C ALA A 473 -4.78 -12.42 1.78
N ILE A 474 -5.54 -13.34 1.17
CA ILE A 474 -5.20 -14.78 1.21
C ILE A 474 -4.09 -15.09 0.19
N ASP A 475 -3.19 -16.01 0.57
CA ASP A 475 -2.19 -16.63 -0.30
C ASP A 475 -2.79 -17.09 -1.63
N GLU A 476 -2.20 -16.66 -2.74
CA GLU A 476 -2.64 -16.96 -4.11
C GLU A 476 -2.78 -18.47 -4.41
N SER A 477 -2.02 -19.33 -3.71
CA SER A 477 -2.05 -20.78 -3.89
C SER A 477 -3.30 -21.45 -3.31
N VAL A 478 -3.94 -20.83 -2.32
CA VAL A 478 -5.16 -21.31 -1.66
C VAL A 478 -6.35 -20.37 -1.82
N ARG A 479 -6.12 -19.23 -2.47
CA ARG A 479 -7.14 -18.27 -2.89
C ARG A 479 -8.12 -18.94 -3.88
N ILE A 480 -9.38 -19.03 -3.49
CA ILE A 480 -10.48 -19.58 -4.32
C ILE A 480 -10.93 -18.54 -5.38
N THR A 481 -10.64 -17.27 -5.14
CA THR A 481 -11.07 -16.13 -5.95
C THR A 481 -10.20 -15.92 -7.20
N GLU A 482 -10.65 -15.02 -8.07
CA GLU A 482 -10.12 -14.79 -9.42
C GLU A 482 -8.68 -14.27 -9.44
N LYS A 483 -7.84 -14.92 -10.26
CA LYS A 483 -6.41 -14.64 -10.42
C LYS A 483 -6.13 -13.63 -11.52
N ASP A 484 -7.06 -13.48 -12.44
CA ASP A 484 -7.00 -12.49 -13.50
C ASP A 484 -7.22 -11.08 -12.91
N PRO A 485 -6.22 -10.18 -12.97
CA PRO A 485 -6.33 -8.85 -12.41
C PRO A 485 -7.48 -8.03 -13.03
N SER A 486 -7.90 -8.36 -14.24
CA SER A 486 -9.02 -7.68 -14.92
C SER A 486 -10.39 -8.04 -14.37
N LYS A 487 -10.49 -9.14 -13.62
CA LYS A 487 -11.75 -9.67 -13.09
C LYS A 487 -11.83 -9.65 -11.56
N GLN A 488 -10.75 -9.28 -10.86
CA GLN A 488 -10.78 -9.04 -9.41
C GLN A 488 -11.74 -7.90 -9.08
N THR A 489 -12.55 -8.08 -8.02
CA THR A 489 -13.58 -7.12 -7.63
C THR A 489 -13.04 -6.16 -6.59
N PHE A 490 -13.40 -4.88 -6.69
CA PHE A 490 -12.92 -3.84 -5.79
C PHE A 490 -14.12 -3.08 -5.22
N SER A 491 -14.21 -3.05 -3.90
CA SER A 491 -15.03 -2.07 -3.18
C SER A 491 -14.38 -0.68 -3.23
N PRO A 492 -15.15 0.39 -2.95
CA PRO A 492 -14.58 1.74 -2.85
C PRO A 492 -13.44 1.86 -1.83
N ASP A 493 -13.45 1.03 -0.79
CA ASP A 493 -12.40 1.03 0.23
C ASP A 493 -11.16 0.25 -0.25
N ASP A 494 -11.32 -0.80 -1.08
CA ASP A 494 -10.18 -1.48 -1.70
C ASP A 494 -9.42 -0.55 -2.64
N ILE A 495 -10.14 0.25 -3.43
CA ILE A 495 -9.53 1.24 -4.34
C ILE A 495 -8.71 2.26 -3.54
N ALA A 496 -9.21 2.71 -2.38
CA ALA A 496 -8.51 3.66 -1.53
C ALA A 496 -7.18 3.11 -0.96
N LEU A 497 -7.03 1.79 -0.87
CA LEU A 497 -5.83 1.13 -0.35
C LEU A 497 -4.68 1.00 -1.37
N LEU A 498 -4.92 1.26 -2.66
CA LEU A 498 -3.88 1.18 -3.71
C LEU A 498 -2.85 2.31 -3.59
N PRO A 499 -1.54 2.05 -3.72
CA PRO A 499 -0.48 3.03 -3.44
C PRO A 499 -0.36 4.13 -4.51
N ALA A 500 0.42 5.18 -4.21
CA ALA A 500 0.76 6.25 -5.16
C ALA A 500 1.90 5.87 -6.13
N ARG A 501 2.62 4.81 -5.85
CA ARG A 501 3.84 4.40 -6.56
C ARG A 501 3.52 3.48 -7.72
N LEU A 502 4.12 3.72 -8.88
CA LEU A 502 4.16 2.79 -10.01
C LEU A 502 5.61 2.43 -10.39
N MET A 503 5.81 1.22 -10.90
CA MET A 503 7.09 0.79 -11.47
C MET A 503 7.19 1.23 -12.92
N GLY A 504 8.02 2.23 -13.20
CA GLY A 504 8.18 2.78 -14.54
C GLY A 504 9.55 2.47 -15.12
N TYR A 505 9.62 2.05 -16.38
CA TYR A 505 10.86 2.04 -17.14
C TYR A 505 11.00 3.36 -17.92
N SER A 506 11.98 4.19 -17.57
CA SER A 506 12.27 5.44 -18.27
C SER A 506 12.96 5.14 -19.60
N LEU A 507 12.32 5.53 -20.71
CA LEU A 507 12.85 5.30 -22.05
C LEU A 507 14.08 6.18 -22.36
N GLY A 508 14.13 7.39 -21.82
CA GLY A 508 15.26 8.31 -21.99
C GLY A 508 16.50 7.91 -21.20
N HIS A 509 16.32 7.39 -19.97
CA HIS A 509 17.43 6.98 -19.10
C HIS A 509 17.79 5.49 -19.22
N GLY A 510 16.95 4.67 -19.83
CA GLY A 510 17.21 3.25 -20.00
C GLY A 510 17.20 2.42 -18.72
N ARG A 511 16.47 2.85 -17.68
CA ARG A 511 16.39 2.14 -16.38
C ARG A 511 15.01 2.23 -15.74
N PHE A 512 14.78 1.37 -14.76
CA PHE A 512 13.60 1.44 -13.92
C PHE A 512 13.70 2.58 -12.90
N ILE A 513 12.55 3.18 -12.62
CA ILE A 513 12.33 4.26 -11.69
C ILE A 513 10.99 4.04 -10.97
N ASN A 514 10.87 4.61 -9.78
CA ASN A 514 9.63 4.59 -9.00
C ASN A 514 8.90 5.90 -9.25
N VAL A 515 7.77 5.80 -9.93
CA VAL A 515 7.00 6.96 -10.39
C VAL A 515 5.87 7.25 -9.42
N ASP A 516 5.66 8.53 -9.12
CA ASP A 516 4.43 8.97 -8.48
C ASP A 516 3.32 9.14 -9.53
N ILE A 517 2.16 8.52 -9.28
CA ILE A 517 0.95 8.66 -10.10
C ILE A 517 0.55 10.12 -10.29
N ALA A 518 0.79 10.97 -9.29
CA ALA A 518 0.50 12.40 -9.38
C ALA A 518 1.29 13.10 -10.50
N ASN A 519 2.50 12.63 -10.78
CA ASN A 519 3.44 13.19 -11.77
C ASN A 519 3.30 12.55 -13.17
N ILE A 520 2.34 11.66 -13.35
CA ILE A 520 2.04 11.08 -14.66
C ILE A 520 1.11 12.02 -15.43
N LYS A 521 1.32 12.13 -16.72
CA LYS A 521 0.46 12.84 -17.68
C LYS A 521 0.14 11.86 -18.81
N GLU A 522 -1.10 11.90 -19.30
CA GLU A 522 -1.43 11.16 -20.51
C GLU A 522 -0.63 11.74 -21.68
N LEU A 523 -0.11 10.87 -22.55
CA LEU A 523 0.42 11.32 -23.83
C LEU A 523 -0.74 11.94 -24.60
N SER A 524 -0.80 13.25 -24.64
CA SER A 524 -1.66 13.94 -25.58
C SER A 524 -1.18 13.53 -26.98
N ALA A 525 -1.99 12.72 -27.66
CA ALA A 525 -1.86 12.57 -29.09
C ALA A 525 -2.25 13.91 -29.71
N HIS A 526 -1.35 14.89 -29.66
CA HIS A 526 -1.50 16.09 -30.44
C HIS A 526 -1.41 15.63 -31.90
N SER A 527 -2.57 15.44 -32.54
CA SER A 527 -2.71 15.33 -33.99
C SER A 527 -1.96 16.46 -34.71
N ASP A 528 -1.81 17.58 -34.01
CA ASP A 528 -1.06 18.76 -34.38
C ASP A 528 0.46 18.54 -34.49
N ASP A 529 1.06 17.58 -33.77
CA ASP A 529 2.52 17.37 -33.78
C ASP A 529 2.99 16.64 -35.05
N LEU A 530 2.17 15.78 -35.66
CA LEU A 530 2.46 15.28 -37.00
C LEU A 530 2.33 16.36 -38.07
N GLY A 531 1.35 17.26 -37.92
CA GLY A 531 1.13 18.41 -38.80
C GLY A 531 2.29 19.41 -38.78
N LYS A 532 3.07 19.41 -37.70
CA LYS A 532 4.26 20.23 -37.49
C LYS A 532 5.53 19.67 -38.11
N LEU A 533 5.53 18.43 -38.60
CA LEU A 533 6.69 17.83 -39.24
C LEU A 533 6.94 18.43 -40.62
N LEU A 534 8.18 18.78 -40.92
CA LEU A 534 8.59 19.39 -42.20
C LEU A 534 8.88 18.35 -43.30
N ILE A 535 8.33 17.15 -43.16
CA ILE A 535 8.42 16.09 -44.16
C ILE A 535 7.26 16.27 -45.15
N PRO A 536 7.46 16.02 -46.45
CA PRO A 536 6.37 15.99 -47.41
C PRO A 536 5.21 15.11 -46.92
N ASP A 537 3.97 15.60 -47.00
CA ASP A 537 2.80 14.88 -46.51
C ASP A 537 2.67 13.48 -47.14
N ALA A 538 3.07 13.32 -48.39
CA ALA A 538 3.09 12.03 -49.08
C ALA A 538 4.01 11.00 -48.38
N ASP A 539 5.25 11.39 -48.04
CA ASP A 539 6.20 10.52 -47.36
C ASP A 539 5.73 10.20 -45.94
N ARG A 540 5.19 11.20 -45.24
CA ARG A 540 4.63 11.07 -43.89
C ARG A 540 3.46 10.06 -43.86
N SER A 541 2.50 10.22 -44.77
CA SER A 541 1.35 9.32 -44.90
C SER A 541 1.80 7.91 -45.29
N PHE A 542 2.79 7.78 -46.17
CA PHE A 542 3.33 6.48 -46.56
C PHE A 542 4.01 5.75 -45.39
N ILE A 543 4.88 6.44 -44.64
CA ILE A 543 5.55 5.86 -43.47
C ILE A 543 4.53 5.42 -42.42
N SER A 544 3.55 6.29 -42.11
CA SER A 544 2.52 5.97 -41.12
C SER A 544 1.65 4.77 -41.55
N ALA A 545 1.31 4.66 -42.84
CA ALA A 545 0.61 3.51 -43.38
C ALA A 545 1.42 2.21 -43.26
N MET A 546 2.73 2.25 -43.53
CA MET A 546 3.59 1.07 -43.38
C MET A 546 3.76 0.64 -41.92
N MET A 547 3.87 1.61 -41.01
CA MET A 547 3.88 1.32 -39.58
C MET A 547 2.54 0.70 -39.12
N GLN A 548 1.41 1.22 -39.61
CA GLN A 548 0.09 0.69 -39.29
C GLN A 548 -0.09 -0.74 -39.80
N ASP A 549 0.26 -1.02 -41.06
CA ASP A 549 0.22 -2.37 -41.64
C ASP A 549 1.08 -3.36 -40.83
N HIS A 550 2.29 -2.95 -40.42
CA HIS A 550 3.15 -3.78 -39.57
C HIS A 550 2.49 -4.08 -38.21
N TYR A 551 1.82 -3.10 -37.58
CA TYR A 551 1.09 -3.34 -36.32
C TYR A 551 -0.16 -4.22 -36.52
N ASP A 552 -0.91 -4.03 -37.60
CA ASP A 552 -2.10 -4.82 -37.92
C ASP A 552 -1.71 -6.30 -38.14
N GLN A 553 -0.62 -6.56 -38.88
CA GLN A 553 -0.06 -7.91 -39.04
C GLN A 553 0.39 -8.51 -37.70
N GLN A 554 1.00 -7.72 -36.82
CA GLN A 554 1.41 -8.16 -35.49
C GLN A 554 0.20 -8.57 -34.63
N ASP A 555 -0.90 -7.82 -34.69
CA ASP A 555 -2.10 -8.10 -33.91
C ASP A 555 -2.92 -9.26 -34.48
N MET A 556 -2.99 -9.41 -35.82
CA MET A 556 -3.59 -10.58 -36.46
C MET A 556 -2.87 -11.88 -36.08
N GLN A 557 -1.54 -11.87 -36.01
CA GLN A 557 -0.76 -13.04 -35.60
C GLN A 557 -0.95 -13.41 -34.12
N LYS A 558 -1.04 -12.42 -33.23
CA LYS A 558 -1.36 -12.66 -31.80
C LYS A 558 -2.73 -13.33 -31.64
N ARG A 559 -3.74 -12.89 -32.40
CA ARG A 559 -5.08 -13.48 -32.41
C ARG A 559 -5.11 -14.87 -33.05
N SER A 560 -4.24 -15.13 -34.02
CA SER A 560 -4.19 -16.38 -34.80
C SER A 560 -3.31 -17.47 -34.17
N GLN A 561 -2.79 -17.32 -32.94
CA GLN A 561 -2.01 -18.38 -32.28
C GLN A 561 -2.80 -19.70 -32.03
N SER A 562 -4.11 -19.73 -32.31
CA SER A 562 -4.90 -20.97 -32.39
C SER A 562 -4.70 -21.77 -33.69
N THR A 563 -4.07 -21.22 -34.73
CA THR A 563 -3.88 -21.89 -36.03
C THR A 563 -2.42 -21.80 -36.45
N ARG A 564 -1.71 -22.93 -36.39
CA ARG A 564 -0.33 -23.10 -36.86
C ARG A 564 -0.23 -22.90 -38.38
N ILE A 565 -0.25 -21.66 -38.84
CA ILE A 565 0.22 -21.31 -40.19
C ILE A 565 1.68 -20.88 -40.06
N THR A 566 2.58 -21.87 -40.09
CA THR A 566 4.02 -21.66 -40.21
C THR A 566 4.34 -21.28 -41.65
N GLY A 567 4.59 -20.00 -41.93
CA GLY A 567 5.00 -19.58 -43.28
C GLY A 567 5.20 -18.08 -43.49
N ILE A 568 4.54 -17.21 -42.72
CA ILE A 568 4.75 -15.75 -42.83
C ILE A 568 5.72 -15.34 -41.73
N THR A 569 7.02 -15.37 -42.03
CA THR A 569 8.05 -14.79 -41.16
C THR A 569 7.82 -13.28 -41.04
N ARG A 570 7.59 -12.82 -39.80
CA ARG A 570 7.50 -11.41 -39.39
C ARG A 570 8.70 -10.62 -39.92
N ALA A 571 8.53 -9.85 -40.98
CA ALA A 571 9.56 -8.94 -41.47
C ALA A 571 9.58 -7.70 -40.58
N ALA A 572 10.75 -7.38 -40.03
CA ALA A 572 10.98 -6.13 -39.32
C ALA A 572 10.89 -4.96 -40.29
N LEU A 573 10.37 -3.81 -39.85
CA LEU A 573 10.34 -2.59 -40.66
C LEU A 573 11.50 -1.68 -40.24
N LYS A 574 12.51 -1.55 -41.09
CA LYS A 574 13.69 -0.71 -40.86
C LYS A 574 13.62 0.51 -41.76
N ILE A 575 13.66 1.69 -41.16
CA ILE A 575 13.54 2.96 -41.87
C ILE A 575 14.81 3.79 -41.63
N LEU A 576 15.55 4.06 -42.70
CA LEU A 576 16.70 4.95 -42.68
C LEU A 576 16.24 6.40 -42.85
N LEU A 577 16.56 7.24 -41.87
CA LEU A 577 16.38 8.69 -41.94
C LEU A 577 17.76 9.31 -42.19
N HIS A 578 18.00 9.85 -43.39
CA HIS A 578 19.31 10.40 -43.74
C HIS A 578 19.26 11.83 -44.25
N GLY A 579 20.25 12.64 -43.89
CA GLY A 579 20.35 14.04 -44.31
C GLY A 579 21.24 14.89 -43.41
N PRO A 580 21.34 16.20 -43.66
CA PRO A 580 22.10 17.14 -42.84
C PRO A 580 21.65 17.16 -41.37
N THR A 581 22.47 17.69 -40.47
CA THR A 581 22.12 17.85 -39.05
C THR A 581 21.05 18.93 -38.86
N GLY A 582 20.17 18.77 -37.86
CA GLY A 582 19.18 19.78 -37.50
C GLY A 582 18.00 19.95 -38.48
N VAL A 583 17.75 18.97 -39.35
CA VAL A 583 16.59 18.95 -40.30
C VAL A 583 15.36 18.21 -39.75
N GLY A 584 15.38 17.77 -38.50
CA GLY A 584 14.21 17.14 -37.84
C GLY A 584 14.08 15.63 -37.97
N LYS A 585 15.19 14.89 -38.19
CA LYS A 585 15.19 13.41 -38.27
C LYS A 585 14.67 12.77 -36.97
N THR A 586 15.26 13.13 -35.84
CA THR A 586 14.86 12.62 -34.51
C THR A 586 13.45 13.01 -34.12
N THR A 587 13.10 14.28 -34.34
CA THR A 587 11.75 14.80 -34.11
C THR A 587 10.69 14.05 -34.93
N THR A 588 11.06 13.56 -36.12
CA THR A 588 10.16 12.73 -36.94
C THR A 588 9.91 11.37 -36.29
N ALA A 589 10.96 10.70 -35.84
CA ALA A 589 10.83 9.41 -35.15
C ALA A 589 9.97 9.54 -33.88
N GLU A 590 10.18 10.60 -33.10
CA GLU A 590 9.41 10.93 -31.90
C GLU A 590 7.93 11.22 -32.21
N ALA A 591 7.65 12.02 -33.24
CA ALA A 591 6.27 12.35 -33.62
C ALA A 591 5.52 11.12 -34.17
N LEU A 592 6.20 10.27 -34.96
CA LEU A 592 5.62 9.03 -35.46
C LEU A 592 5.38 8.03 -34.32
N SER A 593 6.30 7.89 -33.36
CA SER A 593 6.10 7.02 -32.20
C SER A 593 4.93 7.48 -31.34
N ALA A 594 4.84 8.78 -31.07
CA ALA A 594 3.74 9.37 -30.30
C ALA A 594 2.38 9.14 -30.96
N ALA A 595 2.29 9.32 -32.28
CA ALA A 595 1.03 9.15 -33.01
C ALA A 595 0.54 7.71 -33.08
N HIS A 596 1.45 6.74 -33.14
CA HIS A 596 1.11 5.33 -33.04
C HIS A 596 0.98 4.85 -31.57
N ARG A 597 1.15 5.74 -30.58
CA ARG A 597 1.13 5.46 -29.13
C ARG A 597 2.14 4.39 -28.73
N LYS A 598 3.38 4.52 -29.21
CA LYS A 598 4.48 3.58 -28.99
C LYS A 598 5.64 4.30 -28.34
N GLY A 599 6.31 3.62 -27.41
CA GLY A 599 7.53 4.16 -26.81
C GLY A 599 8.65 4.22 -27.85
N LEU A 600 9.48 5.25 -27.79
CA LEU A 600 10.71 5.34 -28.57
C LEU A 600 11.89 5.00 -27.67
N LEU A 601 12.56 3.88 -27.94
CA LEU A 601 13.78 3.48 -27.24
C LEU A 601 14.97 3.91 -28.09
N THR A 602 15.77 4.84 -27.59
CA THR A 602 16.90 5.41 -28.33
C THR A 602 18.22 4.81 -27.88
N ILE A 603 19.10 4.49 -28.82
CA ILE A 603 20.46 4.04 -28.57
C ILE A 603 21.43 4.77 -29.49
N SER A 604 22.43 5.45 -28.91
CA SER A 604 23.51 6.04 -29.71
C SER A 604 24.51 4.98 -30.12
N CYS A 605 24.92 5.05 -31.39
CA CYS A 605 26.04 4.28 -31.88
C CYS A 605 27.34 4.55 -31.13
N GLY A 606 27.48 5.72 -30.48
CA GLY A 606 28.58 5.99 -29.56
C GLY A 606 28.56 5.09 -28.32
N ASP A 607 27.38 4.77 -27.78
CA ASP A 607 27.21 4.01 -26.54
C ASP A 607 27.41 2.50 -26.73
N LEU A 608 27.21 2.02 -27.96
CA LEU A 608 27.43 0.61 -28.34
C LEU A 608 28.90 0.19 -28.24
N GLY A 609 29.83 1.14 -28.43
CA GLY A 609 31.26 0.87 -28.46
C GLY A 609 31.75 0.32 -29.81
N THR A 610 33.07 0.14 -29.93
CA THR A 610 33.73 -0.32 -31.17
C THR A 610 34.09 -1.79 -31.16
N ASP A 611 33.91 -2.47 -30.03
CA ASP A 611 34.10 -3.91 -29.93
C ASP A 611 32.84 -4.64 -30.41
N ILE A 612 33.01 -5.63 -31.29
CA ILE A 612 31.89 -6.33 -31.94
C ILE A 612 31.07 -7.12 -30.91
N GLU A 613 31.72 -7.80 -29.96
CA GLU A 613 31.03 -8.66 -28.99
C GLU A 613 30.21 -7.79 -28.02
N ILE A 614 30.83 -6.73 -27.47
CA ILE A 614 30.16 -5.79 -26.57
C ILE A 614 28.99 -5.08 -27.26
N MET A 615 29.18 -4.67 -28.52
CA MET A 615 28.13 -4.05 -29.33
C MET A 615 26.96 -5.01 -29.57
N GLU A 616 27.25 -6.27 -29.94
CA GLU A 616 26.19 -7.26 -30.18
C GLU A 616 25.39 -7.55 -28.92
N ASP A 617 26.03 -7.69 -27.76
CA ASP A 617 25.36 -7.93 -26.48
C ASP A 617 24.46 -6.75 -26.09
N LYS A 618 24.99 -5.52 -26.09
CA LYS A 618 24.22 -4.30 -25.76
C LYS A 618 23.04 -4.10 -26.70
N LEU A 619 23.25 -4.30 -27.99
CA LEU A 619 22.18 -4.15 -28.98
C LEU A 619 21.13 -5.25 -28.82
N LEU A 620 21.54 -6.48 -28.53
CA LEU A 620 20.63 -7.60 -28.30
C LEU A 620 19.75 -7.37 -27.06
N ASP A 621 20.32 -6.88 -25.96
CA ASP A 621 19.58 -6.51 -24.75
C ASP A 621 18.55 -5.41 -25.04
N THR A 622 18.97 -4.38 -25.77
CA THR A 622 18.09 -3.27 -26.18
C THR A 622 16.96 -3.76 -27.09
N ILE A 623 17.26 -4.66 -28.04
CA ILE A 623 16.29 -5.30 -28.93
C ILE A 623 15.28 -6.14 -28.13
N HIS A 624 15.75 -6.92 -27.16
CA HIS A 624 14.88 -7.70 -26.27
C HIS A 624 13.94 -6.79 -25.50
N LEU A 625 14.46 -5.70 -24.94
CA LEU A 625 13.71 -4.71 -24.20
C LEU A 625 12.62 -4.04 -25.05
N ALA A 626 12.99 -3.58 -26.26
CA ALA A 626 12.08 -2.94 -27.21
C ALA A 626 10.99 -3.91 -27.68
N LYS A 627 11.35 -5.16 -27.99
CA LYS A 627 10.40 -6.19 -28.41
C LYS A 627 9.38 -6.50 -27.32
N LYS A 628 9.84 -6.63 -26.07
CA LYS A 628 8.99 -6.94 -24.92
C LYS A 628 7.99 -5.84 -24.60
N ARG A 629 8.43 -4.58 -24.65
CA ARG A 629 7.59 -3.41 -24.39
C ARG A 629 6.86 -2.88 -25.63
N ASN A 630 6.98 -3.57 -26.77
CA ASN A 630 6.41 -3.15 -28.04
C ASN A 630 6.80 -1.71 -28.46
N CYS A 631 8.02 -1.28 -28.11
CA CYS A 631 8.58 0.02 -28.46
C CYS A 631 9.10 0.03 -29.90
N ILE A 632 9.24 1.22 -30.47
CA ILE A 632 10.04 1.50 -31.67
C ILE A 632 11.49 1.71 -31.22
N LEU A 633 12.45 1.16 -31.96
CA LEU A 633 13.88 1.36 -31.72
C LEU A 633 14.39 2.53 -32.57
N LEU A 634 15.15 3.45 -31.99
CA LEU A 634 15.87 4.50 -32.70
C LEU A 634 17.38 4.29 -32.50
N ILE A 635 18.10 4.01 -33.58
CA ILE A 635 19.55 3.99 -33.59
C ILE A 635 20.02 5.33 -34.15
N ASN A 636 20.54 6.20 -33.29
CA ASN A 636 21.01 7.53 -33.69
C ASN A 636 22.53 7.57 -33.90
N GLU A 637 22.96 8.60 -34.64
CA GLU A 637 24.37 8.94 -34.83
C GLU A 637 25.21 7.83 -35.51
N MET A 638 24.66 7.16 -36.53
CA MET A 638 25.36 6.07 -37.26
C MET A 638 26.73 6.47 -37.83
N GLU A 639 26.97 7.76 -38.06
CA GLU A 639 28.29 8.27 -38.43
C GLU A 639 29.38 8.01 -37.37
N HIS A 640 29.05 7.76 -36.10
CA HIS A 640 30.04 7.47 -35.05
C HIS A 640 30.73 6.12 -35.26
N ILE A 641 30.04 5.17 -35.87
CA ILE A 641 30.64 3.91 -36.35
C ILE A 641 31.76 4.19 -37.37
N LEU A 642 31.71 5.35 -38.03
CA LEU A 642 32.70 5.76 -39.03
C LEU A 642 33.83 6.63 -38.48
N SER A 643 33.61 7.33 -37.37
CA SER A 643 34.53 8.37 -36.90
C SER A 643 35.68 7.84 -36.03
N HIS A 644 35.59 6.62 -35.50
CA HIS A 644 36.46 6.14 -34.43
C HIS A 644 37.61 5.20 -34.83
N GLN A 645 38.04 5.13 -36.09
CA GLN A 645 39.25 4.38 -36.45
C GLN A 645 40.14 5.12 -37.44
N GLU A 646 41.41 5.32 -37.05
CA GLU A 646 42.46 6.00 -37.80
C GLU A 646 42.78 5.29 -39.12
N GLN A 647 42.80 6.07 -40.22
CA GLN A 647 43.61 6.02 -41.46
C GLN A 647 43.92 4.69 -42.19
N ASN A 648 43.69 3.49 -41.66
CA ASN A 648 43.79 2.21 -42.38
C ASN A 648 42.83 1.19 -41.76
N HIS A 649 42.05 0.50 -42.60
CA HIS A 649 41.17 -0.66 -42.34
C HIS A 649 39.65 -0.44 -42.58
N ASN A 650 39.28 -0.19 -43.85
CA ASN A 650 37.90 -0.34 -44.34
C ASN A 650 37.25 -1.70 -43.99
N LEU A 651 38.05 -2.74 -43.72
CA LEU A 651 37.57 -4.08 -43.33
C LEU A 651 36.87 -4.07 -41.96
N SER A 652 37.44 -3.41 -40.95
CA SER A 652 36.90 -3.37 -39.58
C SER A 652 35.58 -2.60 -39.51
N ARG A 653 35.47 -1.48 -40.25
CA ARG A 653 34.22 -0.71 -40.42
C ARG A 653 33.11 -1.57 -41.03
N ASN A 654 33.41 -2.27 -42.12
CA ASN A 654 32.43 -3.13 -42.79
C ASN A 654 32.03 -4.33 -41.92
N ALA A 655 32.95 -4.85 -41.11
CA ALA A 655 32.67 -5.90 -40.14
C ALA A 655 31.74 -5.41 -39.02
N LEU A 656 32.01 -4.27 -38.39
CA LEU A 656 31.15 -3.68 -37.36
C LEU A 656 29.75 -3.36 -37.92
N MET A 657 29.69 -2.70 -39.08
CA MET A 657 28.42 -2.42 -39.78
C MET A 657 27.67 -3.68 -40.19
N SER A 658 28.36 -4.79 -40.44
CA SER A 658 27.72 -6.07 -40.77
C SER A 658 27.23 -6.78 -39.52
N ALA A 659 27.99 -6.76 -38.42
CA ALA A 659 27.59 -7.31 -37.13
C ALA A 659 26.40 -6.55 -36.53
N LEU A 660 26.41 -5.21 -36.58
CA LEU A 660 25.29 -4.38 -36.11
C LEU A 660 24.00 -4.72 -36.85
N PHE A 661 24.03 -4.75 -38.19
CA PHE A 661 22.83 -5.09 -38.97
C PHE A 661 22.45 -6.56 -38.85
N ARG A 662 23.41 -7.47 -38.68
CA ARG A 662 23.12 -8.89 -38.36
C ARG A 662 22.32 -8.99 -37.07
N THR A 663 22.71 -8.26 -36.04
CA THR A 663 22.00 -8.25 -34.76
C THR A 663 20.70 -7.47 -34.83
N LEU A 664 20.66 -6.32 -35.51
CA LEU A 664 19.43 -5.57 -35.77
C LEU A 664 18.40 -6.38 -36.58
N ASN A 665 18.85 -7.24 -37.50
CA ASN A 665 17.96 -8.14 -38.26
C ASN A 665 17.28 -9.19 -37.38
N LYS A 666 17.77 -9.45 -36.15
CA LYS A 666 17.09 -10.29 -35.16
C LYS A 666 15.89 -9.57 -34.53
N TYR A 667 15.88 -8.24 -34.54
CA TYR A 667 14.73 -7.46 -34.09
C TYR A 667 13.58 -7.62 -35.08
N GLN A 668 12.40 -7.92 -34.56
CA GLN A 668 11.19 -8.14 -35.36
C GLN A 668 10.20 -6.97 -35.20
N GLY A 669 10.67 -5.76 -34.85
CA GLY A 669 9.81 -4.58 -34.69
C GLY A 669 10.09 -3.50 -35.73
N ILE A 670 9.77 -2.26 -35.37
CA ILE A 670 10.03 -1.08 -36.20
C ILE A 670 11.28 -0.40 -35.67
N ALA A 671 12.28 -0.20 -36.54
CA ALA A 671 13.52 0.47 -36.20
C ALA A 671 13.79 1.66 -37.11
N PHE A 672 14.00 2.83 -36.52
CA PHE A 672 14.57 3.99 -37.20
C PHE A 672 16.09 3.96 -37.07
N VAL A 673 16.77 4.25 -38.17
CA VAL A 673 18.23 4.37 -38.22
C VAL A 673 18.54 5.78 -38.73
N GLU A 674 19.26 6.58 -37.96
CA GLU A 674 19.64 7.93 -38.38
C GLU A 674 21.10 8.01 -38.83
N ALA A 675 21.32 8.64 -39.98
CA ALA A 675 22.66 8.88 -40.51
C ALA A 675 22.83 10.32 -41.02
N ARG A 676 24.03 10.87 -40.86
CA ARG A 676 24.45 12.05 -41.66
C ARG A 676 24.50 11.70 -43.14
N GLY A 677 24.21 12.69 -43.99
CA GLY A 677 24.10 12.55 -45.45
C GLY A 677 25.39 12.21 -46.22
N ASP A 678 26.37 11.51 -45.63
CA ASP A 678 27.51 10.95 -46.36
C ASP A 678 27.01 9.90 -47.37
N ARG A 679 27.22 10.17 -48.65
CA ARG A 679 26.80 9.32 -49.77
C ARG A 679 27.30 7.89 -49.65
N THR A 680 28.51 7.68 -49.13
CA THR A 680 29.11 6.34 -49.03
C THR A 680 28.43 5.53 -47.94
N LEU A 681 28.20 6.15 -46.78
CA LEU A 681 27.48 5.55 -45.67
C LEU A 681 26.03 5.25 -46.03
N VAL A 682 25.31 6.26 -46.54
CA VAL A 682 23.89 6.12 -46.89
C VAL A 682 23.70 5.03 -47.93
N LYS A 683 24.56 4.93 -48.95
CA LYS A 683 24.48 3.85 -49.94
C LYS A 683 24.68 2.47 -49.32
N ALA A 684 25.57 2.32 -48.34
CA ALA A 684 25.80 1.06 -47.64
C ALA A 684 24.68 0.70 -46.64
N LEU A 685 24.00 1.70 -46.08
CA LEU A 685 22.85 1.54 -45.18
C LEU A 685 21.56 1.23 -45.95
N ALA A 686 21.34 1.93 -47.07
CA ALA A 686 20.13 1.81 -47.89
C ALA A 686 19.91 0.39 -48.42
N SER A 687 20.97 -0.40 -48.61
CA SER A 687 20.87 -1.80 -49.03
C SER A 687 20.47 -2.77 -47.91
N LYS A 688 20.43 -2.31 -46.65
CA LYS A 688 20.18 -3.12 -45.45
C LYS A 688 18.89 -2.73 -44.71
N VAL A 689 18.14 -1.76 -45.21
CA VAL A 689 16.86 -1.27 -44.65
C VAL A 689 15.73 -1.43 -45.66
N ASP A 690 14.49 -1.36 -45.20
CA ASP A 690 13.30 -1.54 -46.03
C ASP A 690 12.86 -0.23 -46.70
N LEU A 691 13.05 0.89 -46.00
CA LEU A 691 12.73 2.23 -46.49
C LEU A 691 13.88 3.20 -46.22
N SER A 692 14.14 4.10 -47.18
CA SER A 692 15.11 5.18 -47.05
C SER A 692 14.44 6.52 -47.31
N VAL A 693 14.46 7.40 -46.31
CA VAL A 693 13.84 8.72 -46.35
C VAL A 693 14.94 9.79 -46.36
N ALA A 694 14.97 10.56 -47.44
CA ALA A 694 15.96 11.60 -47.65
C ALA A 694 15.46 12.95 -47.12
N PHE A 695 16.18 13.52 -46.16
CA PHE A 695 15.97 14.88 -45.68
C PHE A 695 16.90 15.82 -46.42
N ASN A 696 16.30 16.65 -47.27
CA ASN A 696 17.02 17.72 -47.96
C ASN A 696 17.38 18.86 -46.98
N PRO A 697 18.44 19.63 -47.27
CA PRO A 697 18.67 20.91 -46.60
C PRO A 697 17.39 21.77 -46.62
N LEU A 698 17.17 22.56 -45.57
CA LEU A 698 15.97 23.39 -45.43
C LEU A 698 15.89 24.42 -46.56
N ASP A 699 14.81 24.44 -47.33
CA ASP A 699 14.55 25.52 -48.28
C ASP A 699 13.98 26.77 -47.57
N LEU A 700 13.80 27.86 -48.32
CA LEU A 700 13.31 29.12 -47.77
C LEU A 700 11.94 28.93 -47.08
N ASP A 701 11.02 28.20 -47.71
CA ASP A 701 9.66 28.03 -47.20
C ASP A 701 9.65 27.23 -45.89
N ARG A 702 10.43 26.15 -45.79
CA ARG A 702 10.61 25.37 -44.56
C ARG A 702 11.31 26.16 -43.47
N THR A 703 12.32 26.95 -43.82
CA THR A 703 12.99 27.84 -42.85
C THR A 703 11.99 28.86 -42.31
N LEU A 704 11.21 29.53 -43.15
CA LEU A 704 10.17 30.46 -42.69
C LEU A 704 9.11 29.78 -41.83
N SER A 705 8.72 28.56 -42.18
CA SER A 705 7.81 27.75 -41.36
C SER A 705 8.39 27.49 -39.95
N LEU A 706 9.68 27.17 -39.84
CA LEU A 706 10.35 26.99 -38.53
C LEU A 706 10.39 28.27 -37.70
N PHE A 707 10.62 29.42 -38.34
CA PHE A 707 10.54 30.72 -37.66
C PHE A 707 9.11 30.98 -37.18
N GLN A 708 8.10 30.72 -38.01
CA GLN A 708 6.69 30.86 -37.65
C GLN A 708 6.30 29.95 -36.47
N MET A 709 6.76 28.70 -36.47
CA MET A 709 6.52 27.76 -35.38
C MET A 709 7.11 28.25 -34.06
N ASN A 710 8.34 28.79 -34.09
CA ASN A 710 8.97 29.38 -32.89
C ASN A 710 8.21 30.64 -32.42
N ILE A 711 7.78 31.51 -33.33
CA ILE A 711 6.97 32.69 -33.02
C ILE A 711 5.68 32.26 -32.31
N ASN A 712 4.94 31.32 -32.90
CA ASN A 712 3.70 30.79 -32.33
C ASN A 712 3.91 30.16 -30.95
N TYR A 713 4.98 29.36 -30.79
CA TYR A 713 5.34 28.75 -29.52
C TYR A 713 5.59 29.80 -28.42
N TYR A 714 6.44 30.79 -28.69
CA TYR A 714 6.77 31.82 -27.70
C TYR A 714 5.59 32.77 -27.43
N ASN A 715 4.75 33.05 -28.42
CA ASN A 715 3.49 33.78 -28.21
C ASN A 715 2.52 33.02 -27.29
N GLY A 716 2.41 31.69 -27.47
CA GLY A 716 1.54 30.85 -26.66
C GLY A 716 1.91 30.81 -25.17
N ILE A 717 3.22 30.83 -24.86
CA ILE A 717 3.73 30.76 -23.48
C ILE A 717 4.05 32.12 -22.85
N ALA A 718 3.98 33.22 -23.61
CA ALA A 718 4.39 34.56 -23.17
C ALA A 718 3.66 34.99 -21.88
N LYS A 719 2.34 34.80 -21.82
CA LYS A 719 1.53 35.17 -20.65
C LYS A 719 1.87 34.34 -19.41
N GLN A 720 2.01 33.02 -19.58
CA GLN A 720 2.34 32.12 -18.47
C GLN A 720 3.74 32.40 -17.91
N ARG A 721 4.71 32.69 -18.79
CA ARG A 721 6.06 33.06 -18.36
C ARG A 721 6.10 34.40 -17.62
N ALA A 722 5.34 35.40 -18.08
CA ALA A 722 5.26 36.69 -17.41
C ALA A 722 4.76 36.53 -15.95
N VAL A 723 3.73 35.70 -15.74
CA VAL A 723 3.21 35.40 -14.39
C VAL A 723 4.19 34.58 -13.56
N ASN A 724 4.67 33.44 -14.09
CA ASN A 724 5.48 32.49 -13.32
C ASN A 724 6.88 32.99 -12.99
N MET A 725 7.44 33.87 -13.84
CA MET A 725 8.81 34.39 -13.68
C MET A 725 8.84 35.84 -13.19
N GLU A 726 7.68 36.45 -12.93
CA GLU A 726 7.54 37.88 -12.58
C GLU A 726 8.29 38.81 -13.56
N ARG A 727 8.18 38.52 -14.86
CA ARG A 727 8.84 39.28 -15.93
C ARG A 727 7.84 40.11 -16.76
N PRO A 728 8.27 41.22 -17.38
CA PRO A 728 7.42 41.97 -18.29
C PRO A 728 6.94 41.10 -19.46
N LEU A 729 5.75 41.39 -19.99
CA LEU A 729 5.15 40.59 -21.05
C LEU A 729 5.98 40.67 -22.35
N LEU A 730 6.36 39.52 -22.89
CA LEU A 730 7.01 39.40 -24.20
C LEU A 730 6.00 39.64 -25.32
N VAL A 731 6.33 40.55 -26.24
CA VAL A 731 5.57 40.84 -27.46
C VAL A 731 6.50 40.57 -28.65
N ILE A 732 6.06 39.73 -29.58
CA ILE A 732 6.89 39.29 -30.71
C ILE A 732 6.56 40.12 -31.96
N GLY A 733 7.56 40.80 -32.52
CA GLY A 733 7.49 41.52 -33.79
C GLY A 733 7.59 40.56 -34.97
N GLU A 734 6.49 39.87 -35.28
CA GLU A 734 6.44 38.80 -36.29
C GLU A 734 6.98 39.23 -37.66
N ASP A 735 6.49 40.35 -38.20
CA ASP A 735 6.90 40.86 -39.51
C ASP A 735 8.42 41.13 -39.60
N SER A 736 8.98 41.68 -38.52
CA SER A 736 10.40 42.02 -38.39
C SER A 736 11.28 40.78 -38.33
N ILE A 737 10.85 39.75 -37.58
CA ILE A 737 11.55 38.46 -37.49
C ILE A 737 11.49 37.71 -38.83
N ILE A 738 10.33 37.68 -39.49
CA ILE A 738 10.17 37.05 -40.80
C ILE A 738 10.98 37.79 -41.87
N PHE A 739 11.06 39.12 -41.80
CA PHE A 739 11.94 39.90 -42.67
C PHE A 739 13.42 39.52 -42.46
N PHE A 740 13.87 39.43 -41.20
CA PHE A 740 15.22 38.94 -40.89
C PHE A 740 15.46 37.54 -41.46
N ALA A 741 14.54 36.60 -41.27
CA ALA A 741 14.68 35.23 -41.76
C ALA A 741 14.87 35.18 -43.29
N LYS A 742 14.11 35.99 -44.04
CA LYS A 742 14.25 36.12 -45.51
C LYS A 742 15.60 36.69 -45.92
N GLN A 743 16.10 37.71 -45.22
CA GLN A 743 17.40 38.32 -45.51
C GLN A 743 18.55 37.37 -45.18
N ASN A 744 18.52 36.75 -44.00
CA ASN A 744 19.53 35.80 -43.54
C ASN A 744 19.66 34.61 -44.49
N PHE A 745 18.54 34.09 -45.01
CA PHE A 745 18.57 33.00 -45.99
C PHE A 745 19.21 33.41 -47.32
N ARG A 746 19.05 34.68 -47.74
CA ARG A 746 19.63 35.20 -49.00
C ARG A 746 21.11 35.53 -48.88
N GLU A 747 21.53 36.06 -47.73
CA GLU A 747 22.93 36.47 -47.49
C GLU A 747 23.86 35.28 -47.26
N PHE A 748 23.38 34.18 -46.68
CA PHE A 748 24.18 32.98 -46.39
C PHE A 748 23.99 31.88 -47.44
N HIS A 749 24.80 31.93 -48.51
CA HIS A 749 24.84 30.92 -49.59
C HIS A 749 25.27 29.52 -49.13
N GLY A 750 24.34 28.73 -48.57
CA GLY A 750 24.60 27.32 -48.22
C GLY A 750 24.85 27.02 -46.74
N SER A 751 24.94 28.04 -45.88
CA SER A 751 25.26 27.90 -44.45
C SER A 751 24.26 28.65 -43.57
N TRP A 752 22.98 28.60 -43.92
CA TRP A 752 21.89 29.17 -43.11
C TRP A 752 21.58 28.28 -41.90
N TRP A 753 20.86 28.84 -40.92
CA TRP A 753 20.55 28.14 -39.67
C TRP A 753 19.63 26.93 -39.88
N ASN A 754 20.01 25.81 -39.27
CA ASN A 754 19.16 24.63 -39.10
C ASN A 754 18.12 24.85 -37.99
N GLY A 755 17.18 23.91 -37.81
CA GLY A 755 16.10 24.05 -36.83
C GLY A 755 16.59 24.22 -35.38
N HIS A 756 17.68 23.53 -35.00
CA HIS A 756 18.27 23.66 -33.66
C HIS A 756 18.92 25.05 -33.45
N GLN A 757 19.65 25.53 -34.45
CA GLN A 757 20.27 26.86 -34.46
C GLN A 757 19.21 27.97 -34.38
N ILE A 758 18.09 27.83 -35.12
CA ILE A 758 16.95 28.77 -35.05
C ILE A 758 16.38 28.81 -33.64
N SER A 759 16.01 27.67 -33.06
CA SER A 759 15.44 27.63 -31.70
C SER A 759 16.38 28.21 -30.65
N LYS A 760 17.68 27.93 -30.75
CA LYS A 760 18.71 28.51 -29.88
C LYS A 760 18.83 30.03 -30.06
N ALA A 761 18.79 30.51 -31.31
CA ALA A 761 18.82 31.94 -31.61
C ALA A 761 17.62 32.66 -30.98
N PHE A 762 16.41 32.08 -31.02
CA PHE A 762 15.24 32.65 -30.32
C PHE A 762 15.46 32.74 -28.81
N GLN A 763 15.98 31.70 -28.15
CA GLN A 763 16.26 31.74 -26.71
C GLN A 763 17.25 32.84 -26.34
N MET A 764 18.32 32.98 -27.13
CA MET A 764 19.32 34.01 -26.95
C MET A 764 18.77 35.42 -27.23
N ALA A 765 18.01 35.59 -28.31
CA ALA A 765 17.42 36.87 -28.69
C ALA A 765 16.36 37.34 -27.67
N ILE A 766 15.57 36.43 -27.12
CA ILE A 766 14.64 36.73 -26.02
C ILE A 766 15.42 37.21 -24.79
N SER A 767 16.50 36.52 -24.43
CA SER A 767 17.34 36.92 -23.30
C SER A 767 17.97 38.29 -23.52
N LEU A 768 18.43 38.58 -24.74
CA LEU A 768 18.96 39.89 -25.13
C LEU A 768 17.90 40.99 -25.04
N ALA A 769 16.69 40.76 -25.56
CA ALA A 769 15.58 41.70 -25.50
C ALA A 769 15.22 42.09 -24.06
N TYR A 770 15.20 41.12 -23.13
CA TYR A 770 14.97 41.41 -21.70
C TYR A 770 16.09 42.24 -21.05
N ILE A 771 17.34 42.08 -21.51
CA ILE A 771 18.48 42.84 -20.99
C ILE A 771 18.43 44.29 -21.51
N GLU A 772 18.14 44.47 -22.80
CA GLU A 772 18.09 45.78 -23.45
C GLU A 772 16.87 46.61 -22.99
N GLN A 773 15.76 45.95 -22.65
CA GLN A 773 14.50 46.60 -22.28
C GLN A 773 14.14 46.34 -20.81
N LYS A 774 15.13 46.39 -19.91
CA LYS A 774 15.00 46.02 -18.49
C LYS A 774 13.92 46.80 -17.73
N ASP A 775 13.69 48.06 -18.09
CA ASP A 775 12.74 48.96 -17.43
C ASP A 775 11.37 49.03 -18.17
N ALA A 776 11.16 48.22 -19.21
CA ALA A 776 9.95 48.27 -20.02
C ALA A 776 8.81 47.46 -19.41
N ILE A 777 7.58 47.99 -19.51
CA ILE A 777 6.34 47.31 -19.09
C ILE A 777 6.03 46.10 -20.00
N LYS A 778 6.47 46.16 -21.25
CA LYS A 778 6.42 45.07 -22.23
C LYS A 778 7.75 45.02 -22.97
N VAL A 779 8.29 43.82 -23.17
CA VAL A 779 9.53 43.60 -23.90
C VAL A 779 9.20 43.19 -25.33
N GLN A 780 9.74 43.90 -26.31
CA GLN A 780 9.57 43.60 -27.74
C GLN A 780 10.72 42.73 -28.27
N LEU A 781 10.39 41.59 -28.87
CA LEU A 781 11.33 40.76 -29.62
C LEU A 781 11.23 41.07 -31.11
N GLU A 782 12.20 41.80 -31.62
CA GLU A 782 12.37 42.17 -33.03
C GLU A 782 13.45 41.35 -33.75
N GLY A 783 13.44 41.35 -35.09
CA GLY A 783 14.44 40.68 -35.93
C GLY A 783 15.89 41.18 -35.72
N GLU A 784 16.06 42.41 -35.23
CA GLU A 784 17.37 42.98 -34.89
C GLU A 784 18.07 42.22 -33.76
N HIS A 785 17.31 41.73 -32.76
CA HIS A 785 17.88 40.91 -31.69
C HIS A 785 18.41 39.58 -32.24
N LEU A 786 17.70 38.96 -33.19
CA LEU A 786 18.16 37.74 -33.87
C LEU A 786 19.44 38.00 -34.68
N LYS A 787 19.52 39.16 -35.36
CA LYS A 787 20.74 39.60 -36.05
C LYS A 787 21.91 39.77 -35.10
N ASN A 788 21.68 40.34 -33.91
CA ASN A 788 22.73 40.57 -32.91
C ASN A 788 23.26 39.27 -32.29
N VAL A 789 22.42 38.26 -32.11
CA VAL A 789 22.84 36.96 -31.59
C VAL A 789 23.44 36.03 -32.64
N ALA A 790 23.27 36.36 -33.94
CA ALA A 790 23.72 35.55 -35.06
C ALA A 790 25.20 35.14 -34.99
N ARG A 791 26.06 36.07 -34.53
CA ARG A 791 27.50 35.85 -34.37
C ARG A 791 27.88 34.79 -33.32
N PHE A 792 26.94 34.40 -32.46
CA PHE A 792 27.14 33.39 -31.40
C PHE A 792 26.55 32.02 -31.76
N ILE A 793 25.93 31.90 -32.92
CA ILE A 793 25.41 30.64 -33.44
C ILE A 793 26.54 29.97 -34.24
N PRO A 794 27.03 28.80 -33.78
CA PRO A 794 28.18 28.12 -34.39
C PRO A 794 27.87 27.49 -35.74
#